data_AF-A0A0G2EX57-F1
#
_entry.id   AF-A0A0G2EX57-F1
#
_cell.length_a   1.000
_cell.length_b   1.000
_cell.length_c   1.000
_cell.angle_alpha   90.00
_cell.angle_beta   90.00
_cell.angle_gamma   90.00
#
_symmetry.space_group_name_H-M   'P 1'
#
loop_
_entity.id
_entity.type
_entity.pdbx_description
1 polymer ?
#
loop_
_entity_poly.entity_id
_entity_poly.type
_entity_poly.pdbx_seq_one_letter_code
_entity_poly.pdbx_strand_id
1 'polypeptide(L)'
;MARFRLSYCQTTEMPKEKSTFQLKTPKGTKDWAGPDALLRDKIFDTITKVFKRHGAMALDTPVFELREILAGKYGEDSKLIYDLQDQGGELCSLRYDLTVPFARWLAMNPDVKSVKRYHIAKVYRRDQPAMAKGRMREFYQCDIDIAGANYDAMLPDAEVVKIITEVFEGLGWKDQFTIKLNHRKILDGVFQVCGVPTEKLRPISSAVDKLDKQPWSEVKREMVEQKGLQEEIADKIEGYVTFKGGRELLEKLKADTLLTANESAKQGLSDMEMLMDYLAAFDALDRISFDMSLARGLDYYTGVIYEVITEGSAPASASQDGVTAKDLQKSSKKDKKADADEDRSDDPSVGVGSVAAGGRYDNLVGIFSPKAQIPCVGVSFGVDRIFSITKARMQKEKQLKALRSSEVDVYVMAFGGKGFDGMLKERLSICTLLWNAGIKAEFQYKVKPKLQNQFKAAEGGGVPFAVILGESEQAAGQVKVKEMGLPDGHPEKDGVLVDISDLVAEIKKRRSFTTSVKVPSDIYDVVCIGGGPVGLSLIAALKSFKSTSHLRIALVEGQDLSQSANWQPAINEYSNRASSLTPASISFIKEMGVWDHVDQGRAQPYDEMQVWDGGNGSQIQFDWTEEAQRYNSMPRTVATMLENANLSRALLRHLNQYEGKGLDIFSKTLVSSIGHGIDNPATFNMSTWPVLSLKTSAEASEPRAIAARLMVGADGANSPARTFAGIASNGWDYGRHGVVATLTLSPNSNVWSDKSTAYQRFLPDLGGPIAILPLPGYRASLVWSTTPQNAAYLKSLSSETFAIMVSAAFRMSMADLKYMFTLSPEDPRAHEDEMKWRLPYTEIPSQVPPMVEAVQPGSMESFPLRFRHADTYVSPRVALVGDAAHTIHPLAGQGLNLGLGDARSLASTIAYGLEHGTDIGDILTLERYNSERWAANAKVGGVCDLLHKVYNVESGPIAWARGLGLESIGGMPWTKEWLMKQAEGR
;
A
#
# COMPACT_ATOMS: atom_id res chain seq x y z
N MET A 1 39.18 -69.52 -32.62
CA MET A 1 39.03 -69.37 -31.16
C MET A 1 40.30 -68.72 -30.61
N ALA A 2 40.27 -67.42 -30.31
CA ALA A 2 41.40 -66.75 -29.67
C ALA A 2 40.92 -65.58 -28.82
N ARG A 3 41.26 -65.63 -27.53
CA ARG A 3 41.10 -64.56 -26.54
C ARG A 3 42.05 -63.41 -26.88
N PHE A 4 41.59 -62.16 -26.79
CA PHE A 4 42.49 -61.01 -26.69
C PHE A 4 42.52 -60.48 -25.25
N ARG A 5 43.70 -60.65 -24.63
CA ARG A 5 44.13 -60.09 -23.35
C ARG A 5 44.58 -58.64 -23.56
N LEU A 6 44.29 -57.82 -22.56
CA LEU A 6 44.89 -56.50 -22.31
C LEU A 6 46.44 -56.57 -22.33
N SER A 7 47.07 -55.63 -23.02
CA SER A 7 48.51 -55.35 -22.91
C SER A 7 48.71 -53.99 -22.26
N TYR A 8 49.31 -54.03 -21.07
CA TYR A 8 49.96 -52.93 -20.37
C TYR A 8 51.03 -52.26 -21.26
N CYS A 9 51.18 -50.93 -21.18
CA CYS A 9 52.39 -50.25 -21.63
C CYS A 9 52.77 -49.12 -20.64
N GLN A 10 53.94 -49.32 -20.04
CA GLN A 10 54.96 -48.37 -19.58
C GLN A 10 54.63 -47.35 -18.48
N THR A 11 55.16 -47.66 -17.30
CA THR A 11 55.54 -46.75 -16.22
C THR A 11 56.65 -45.80 -16.67
N THR A 12 56.32 -44.53 -16.87
CA THR A 12 57.26 -43.42 -16.74
C THR A 12 57.26 -42.98 -15.27
N GLU A 13 58.44 -43.05 -14.63
CA GLU A 13 58.66 -42.56 -13.27
C GLU A 13 58.36 -41.05 -13.21
N MET A 14 57.32 -40.67 -12.47
CA MET A 14 57.10 -39.27 -12.11
C MET A 14 58.05 -38.87 -10.97
N PRO A 15 58.61 -37.64 -10.98
CA PRO A 15 59.47 -37.16 -9.91
C PRO A 15 58.69 -37.14 -8.58
N LYS A 16 59.31 -37.70 -7.52
CA LYS A 16 58.82 -37.57 -6.14
C LYS A 16 59.07 -36.16 -5.62
N GLU A 17 58.34 -35.17 -6.13
CA GLU A 17 58.03 -34.00 -5.30
C GLU A 17 56.91 -34.40 -4.36
N LYS A 18 57.20 -34.41 -3.05
CA LYS A 18 56.16 -34.41 -2.02
C LYS A 18 55.44 -33.06 -2.09
N SER A 19 54.62 -32.85 -3.12
CA SER A 19 53.63 -31.79 -3.08
C SER A 19 52.64 -32.19 -1.97
N THR A 20 52.60 -31.43 -0.90
CA THR A 20 51.57 -31.58 0.12
C THR A 20 50.27 -31.20 -0.56
N PHE A 21 49.43 -32.20 -0.83
CA PHE A 21 48.10 -31.99 -1.40
C PHE A 21 47.31 -31.05 -0.46
N GLN A 22 47.17 -29.80 -0.87
CA GLN A 22 46.48 -28.77 -0.09
C GLN A 22 45.03 -28.69 -0.55
N LEU A 23 44.10 -29.09 0.32
CA LEU A 23 42.66 -28.90 0.10
C LEU A 23 42.33 -27.41 0.21
N LYS A 24 42.05 -26.76 -0.93
CA LYS A 24 41.63 -25.36 -1.01
C LYS A 24 40.71 -25.12 -2.21
N THR A 25 39.90 -24.08 -2.11
CA THR A 25 39.19 -23.53 -3.28
C THR A 25 40.17 -22.78 -4.19
N PRO A 26 39.84 -22.60 -5.48
CA PRO A 26 40.59 -21.72 -6.36
C PRO A 26 40.75 -20.31 -5.76
N LYS A 27 41.90 -19.68 -6.00
CA LYS A 27 42.19 -18.33 -5.47
C LYS A 27 41.09 -17.34 -5.85
N GLY A 28 40.60 -16.60 -4.87
CA GLY A 28 39.54 -15.61 -5.06
C GLY A 28 38.14 -16.20 -5.19
N THR A 29 37.93 -17.45 -4.78
CA THR A 29 36.61 -18.11 -4.74
C THR A 29 36.34 -18.62 -3.33
N LYS A 30 35.06 -18.72 -2.93
CA LYS A 30 34.67 -19.19 -1.61
C LYS A 30 33.45 -20.10 -1.66
N ASP A 31 33.40 -21.03 -0.71
CA ASP A 31 32.20 -21.80 -0.42
C ASP A 31 31.25 -20.99 0.46
N TRP A 32 29.96 -21.09 0.19
CA TRP A 32 28.91 -20.48 1.01
C TRP A 32 28.25 -21.56 1.86
N ALA A 33 28.28 -21.41 3.19
CA ALA A 33 27.75 -22.41 4.11
C ALA A 33 27.11 -21.76 5.35
N GLY A 34 26.14 -22.46 5.93
CA GLY A 34 25.51 -22.09 7.19
C GLY A 34 24.91 -20.68 7.17
N PRO A 35 25.14 -19.86 8.23
CA PRO A 35 24.56 -18.52 8.35
C PRO A 35 24.89 -17.59 7.17
N ASP A 36 26.08 -17.75 6.56
CA ASP A 36 26.51 -16.91 5.44
C ASP A 36 25.68 -17.18 4.17
N ALA A 37 25.33 -18.44 3.92
CA ALA A 37 24.45 -18.80 2.80
C ALA A 37 23.04 -18.23 3.00
N LEU A 38 22.49 -18.34 4.22
CA LEU A 38 21.15 -17.84 4.54
C LEU A 38 21.05 -16.31 4.42
N LEU A 39 22.07 -15.57 4.87
CA LEU A 39 22.10 -14.11 4.69
C LEU A 39 22.18 -13.73 3.21
N ARG A 40 22.99 -14.44 2.42
CA ARG A 40 23.06 -14.23 0.97
C ARG A 40 21.70 -14.50 0.31
N ASP A 41 21.03 -15.59 0.68
CA ASP A 41 19.73 -15.94 0.11
C ASP A 41 18.65 -14.92 0.50
N LYS A 42 18.69 -14.38 1.74
CA LYS A 42 17.84 -13.24 2.15
C LYS A 42 18.10 -11.98 1.32
N ILE A 43 19.36 -11.69 0.99
CA ILE A 43 19.71 -10.57 0.10
C ILE A 43 19.12 -10.80 -1.30
N PHE A 44 19.28 -12.00 -1.86
CA PHE A 44 18.70 -12.34 -3.16
C PHE A 44 17.17 -12.23 -3.17
N ASP A 45 16.50 -12.74 -2.13
CA ASP A 45 15.04 -12.65 -2.01
C ASP A 45 14.56 -11.21 -1.97
N THR A 46 15.28 -10.35 -1.24
CA THR A 46 14.96 -8.92 -1.13
C THR A 46 15.09 -8.24 -2.48
N ILE A 47 16.24 -8.40 -3.15
CA ILE A 47 16.50 -7.84 -4.48
C ILE A 47 15.46 -8.35 -5.50
N THR A 48 15.20 -9.66 -5.51
CA THR A 48 14.26 -10.29 -6.44
C THR A 48 12.83 -9.78 -6.26
N LYS A 49 12.39 -9.54 -5.00
CA LYS A 49 11.07 -8.96 -4.72
C LYS A 49 10.93 -7.56 -5.32
N VAL A 50 11.94 -6.71 -5.20
CA VAL A 50 11.93 -5.38 -5.81
C VAL A 50 11.90 -5.49 -7.34
N PHE A 51 12.76 -6.33 -7.93
CA PHE A 51 12.77 -6.53 -9.38
C PHE A 51 11.41 -7.00 -9.93
N LYS A 52 10.76 -7.94 -9.25
CA LYS A 52 9.42 -8.42 -9.62
C LYS A 52 8.33 -7.36 -9.40
N ARG A 53 8.44 -6.53 -8.36
CA ARG A 53 7.53 -5.39 -8.13
C ARG A 53 7.56 -4.39 -9.30
N HIS A 54 8.74 -4.20 -9.90
CA HIS A 54 8.91 -3.38 -11.10
C HIS A 54 8.59 -4.10 -12.41
N GLY A 55 8.03 -5.32 -12.36
CA GLY A 55 7.59 -6.07 -13.54
C GLY A 55 8.71 -6.68 -14.37
N ALA A 56 9.93 -6.82 -13.83
CA ALA A 56 11.04 -7.42 -14.54
C ALA A 56 10.90 -8.95 -14.66
N MET A 57 11.11 -9.49 -15.86
CA MET A 57 11.13 -10.93 -16.09
C MET A 57 12.51 -11.54 -15.78
N ALA A 58 12.56 -12.78 -15.30
CA ALA A 58 13.82 -13.48 -15.12
C ALA A 58 14.44 -13.87 -16.47
N LEU A 59 15.74 -13.66 -16.62
CA LEU A 59 16.55 -14.19 -17.70
C LEU A 59 17.74 -14.94 -17.11
N ASP A 60 18.13 -16.05 -17.74
CA ASP A 60 19.39 -16.73 -17.47
C ASP A 60 20.12 -17.04 -18.78
N THR A 61 21.45 -17.01 -18.74
CA THR A 61 22.31 -17.28 -19.89
C THR A 61 23.38 -18.32 -19.51
N PRO A 62 24.00 -19.00 -20.49
CA PRO A 62 25.13 -19.86 -20.23
C PRO A 62 26.25 -19.16 -19.43
N VAL A 63 26.98 -19.95 -18.64
CA VAL A 63 28.08 -19.43 -17.80
C VAL A 63 29.31 -19.03 -18.63
N PHE A 64 29.48 -19.65 -19.80
CA PHE A 64 30.48 -19.29 -20.80
C PHE A 64 29.80 -18.84 -22.09
N GLU A 65 30.43 -17.88 -22.76
CA GLU A 65 30.03 -17.39 -24.08
C GLU A 65 31.16 -17.73 -25.08
N LEU A 66 30.86 -17.67 -26.38
CA LEU A 66 31.92 -17.74 -27.39
C LEU A 66 32.92 -16.60 -27.14
N ARG A 67 34.22 -16.89 -27.24
CA ARG A 67 35.28 -15.92 -26.91
C ARG A 67 35.15 -14.62 -27.71
N GLU A 68 34.72 -14.72 -28.96
CA GLU A 68 34.50 -13.57 -29.85
C GLU A 68 33.38 -12.63 -29.39
N ILE A 69 32.40 -13.13 -28.61
CA ILE A 69 31.30 -12.32 -28.07
C ILE A 69 31.83 -11.37 -27.00
N LEU A 70 32.80 -11.81 -26.20
CA LEU A 70 33.39 -11.04 -25.11
C LEU A 70 34.60 -10.19 -25.55
N ALA A 71 35.23 -10.54 -26.68
CA ALA A 71 36.42 -9.86 -27.18
C ALA A 71 36.14 -8.39 -27.53
N GLY A 72 37.00 -7.49 -27.04
CA GLY A 72 36.99 -6.06 -27.40
C GLY A 72 35.82 -5.24 -26.83
N LYS A 73 35.02 -5.79 -25.90
CA LYS A 73 33.89 -5.07 -25.28
C LYS A 73 34.24 -4.32 -24.00
N TYR A 74 35.36 -4.69 -23.37
CA TYR A 74 35.72 -4.24 -22.01
C TYR A 74 37.01 -3.41 -21.96
N GLY A 75 37.46 -2.85 -23.09
CA GLY A 75 38.69 -2.04 -23.12
C GLY A 75 39.90 -2.77 -22.52
N GLU A 76 40.61 -2.10 -21.60
CA GLU A 76 41.78 -2.64 -20.89
C GLU A 76 41.45 -3.87 -20.02
N ASP A 77 40.22 -4.00 -19.54
CA ASP A 77 39.76 -5.08 -18.66
C ASP A 77 39.58 -6.42 -19.39
N SER A 78 39.60 -6.42 -20.74
CA SER A 78 39.49 -7.63 -21.55
C SER A 78 40.58 -8.68 -21.21
N LYS A 79 41.72 -8.24 -20.66
CA LYS A 79 42.82 -9.12 -20.22
C LYS A 79 42.49 -9.96 -18.98
N LEU A 80 41.41 -9.64 -18.29
CA LEU A 80 41.00 -10.27 -17.03
C LEU A 80 39.98 -11.40 -17.22
N ILE A 81 39.66 -11.78 -18.46
CA ILE A 81 38.72 -12.84 -18.78
C ILE A 81 39.36 -14.23 -18.54
N TYR A 82 38.54 -15.19 -18.10
CA TYR A 82 38.92 -16.59 -18.00
C TYR A 82 38.56 -17.32 -19.29
N ASP A 83 39.58 -17.80 -20.01
CA ASP A 83 39.39 -18.65 -21.19
C ASP A 83 39.34 -20.13 -20.80
N LEU A 84 38.48 -20.90 -21.48
CA LEU A 84 38.47 -22.35 -21.35
C LEU A 84 39.61 -22.97 -22.16
N GLN A 85 40.05 -24.15 -21.74
CA GLN A 85 41.06 -24.90 -22.48
C GLN A 85 40.50 -25.34 -23.84
N ASP A 86 41.30 -25.19 -24.90
CA ASP A 86 40.96 -25.74 -26.22
C ASP A 86 41.00 -27.27 -26.17
N GLN A 87 39.86 -27.88 -26.48
CA GLN A 87 39.66 -29.33 -26.53
C GLN A 87 39.22 -29.80 -27.93
N GLY A 88 39.44 -28.98 -28.97
CA GLY A 88 39.09 -29.28 -30.36
C GLY A 88 37.69 -28.83 -30.79
N GLY A 89 37.05 -27.96 -30.00
CA GLY A 89 35.71 -27.41 -30.25
C GLY A 89 35.70 -25.88 -30.35
N GLU A 90 34.56 -25.26 -30.06
CA GLU A 90 34.40 -23.80 -30.06
C GLU A 90 35.18 -23.16 -28.90
N LEU A 91 35.90 -22.06 -29.19
CA LEU A 91 36.67 -21.34 -28.19
C LEU A 91 35.72 -20.50 -27.33
N CYS A 92 35.62 -20.86 -26.06
CA CYS A 92 34.70 -20.23 -25.10
C CYS A 92 35.46 -19.56 -23.96
N SER A 93 34.82 -18.57 -23.35
CA SER A 93 35.33 -17.84 -22.19
C SER A 93 34.22 -17.65 -21.16
N LEU A 94 34.55 -17.66 -19.88
CA LEU A 94 33.59 -17.38 -18.81
C LEU A 94 33.11 -15.93 -18.90
N ARG A 95 31.81 -15.72 -18.67
CA ARG A 95 31.21 -14.38 -18.72
C ARG A 95 31.84 -13.44 -17.67
N TYR A 96 32.23 -12.26 -18.13
CA TYR A 96 32.83 -11.20 -17.31
C TYR A 96 31.77 -10.36 -16.56
N ASP A 97 30.62 -10.19 -17.19
CA ASP A 97 29.42 -9.53 -16.67
C ASP A 97 28.13 -10.22 -17.16
N LEU A 98 26.95 -9.66 -16.84
CA LEU A 98 25.66 -10.11 -17.36
C LEU A 98 25.08 -9.19 -18.47
N THR A 99 25.67 -8.01 -18.69
CA THR A 99 25.23 -7.03 -19.69
C THR A 99 25.52 -7.50 -21.12
N VAL A 100 26.73 -7.99 -21.39
CA VAL A 100 27.11 -8.45 -22.74
C VAL A 100 26.32 -9.71 -23.15
N PRO A 101 26.16 -10.73 -22.28
CA PRO A 101 25.25 -11.85 -22.54
C PRO A 101 23.81 -11.40 -22.85
N PHE A 102 23.31 -10.35 -22.19
CA PHE A 102 21.98 -9.81 -22.45
C PHE A 102 21.90 -9.09 -23.82
N ALA A 103 22.89 -8.28 -24.17
CA ALA A 103 22.93 -7.63 -25.48
C ALA A 103 23.00 -8.65 -26.63
N ARG A 104 23.79 -9.73 -26.47
CA ARG A 104 23.79 -10.87 -27.39
C ARG A 104 22.42 -11.55 -27.43
N TRP A 105 21.74 -11.71 -26.28
CA TRP A 105 20.39 -12.30 -26.21
C TRP A 105 19.38 -11.51 -27.02
N LEU A 106 19.36 -10.19 -26.86
CA LEU A 106 18.50 -9.31 -27.66
C LEU A 106 18.79 -9.42 -29.16
N ALA A 107 20.08 -9.45 -29.54
CA ALA A 107 20.47 -9.58 -30.94
C ALA A 107 20.07 -10.92 -31.56
N MET A 108 20.08 -12.01 -30.78
CA MET A 108 19.63 -13.34 -31.22
C MET A 108 18.11 -13.50 -31.27
N ASN A 109 17.36 -12.64 -30.57
CA ASN A 109 15.90 -12.71 -30.47
C ASN A 109 15.28 -11.42 -31.06
N PRO A 110 15.32 -11.24 -32.39
CA PRO A 110 14.96 -9.98 -33.03
C PRO A 110 13.48 -9.59 -32.85
N ASP A 111 12.62 -10.53 -32.49
CA ASP A 111 11.20 -10.27 -32.20
C ASP A 111 10.99 -9.53 -30.87
N VAL A 112 11.99 -9.58 -29.97
CA VAL A 112 11.95 -8.86 -28.69
C VAL A 112 12.39 -7.41 -28.91
N LYS A 113 11.41 -6.53 -29.13
CA LYS A 113 11.65 -5.08 -29.33
C LYS A 113 11.75 -4.28 -28.04
N SER A 114 11.13 -4.78 -26.97
CA SER A 114 11.13 -4.16 -25.66
C SER A 114 11.08 -5.23 -24.59
N VAL A 115 11.92 -5.12 -23.57
CA VAL A 115 11.94 -6.05 -22.43
C VAL A 115 12.48 -5.35 -21.20
N LYS A 116 11.92 -5.68 -20.04
CA LYS A 116 12.49 -5.39 -18.73
C LYS A 116 12.86 -6.71 -18.08
N ARG A 117 14.14 -6.95 -17.84
CA ARG A 117 14.63 -8.22 -17.32
C ARG A 117 15.43 -8.04 -16.05
N TYR A 118 15.50 -9.09 -15.25
CA TYR A 118 16.52 -9.25 -14.22
C TYR A 118 17.28 -10.55 -14.40
N HIS A 119 18.56 -10.57 -14.01
CA HIS A 119 19.43 -11.74 -14.07
C HIS A 119 20.30 -11.76 -12.81
N ILE A 120 20.21 -12.83 -12.02
CA ILE A 120 21.02 -13.04 -10.82
C ILE A 120 21.92 -14.23 -11.07
N ALA A 121 23.22 -13.98 -11.27
CA ALA A 121 24.15 -15.05 -11.56
C ALA A 121 25.59 -14.70 -11.22
N LYS A 122 26.44 -15.73 -11.18
CA LYS A 122 27.88 -15.58 -10.98
C LYS A 122 28.58 -15.06 -12.24
N VAL A 123 29.59 -14.24 -12.03
CA VAL A 123 30.52 -13.73 -13.06
C VAL A 123 31.97 -13.93 -12.62
N TYR A 124 32.88 -13.89 -13.60
CA TYR A 124 34.26 -14.33 -13.42
C TYR A 124 35.25 -13.27 -13.90
N ARG A 125 36.10 -12.78 -12.99
CA ARG A 125 37.12 -11.76 -13.28
C ARG A 125 38.45 -12.15 -12.65
N ARG A 126 39.54 -12.12 -13.42
CA ARG A 126 40.90 -12.44 -12.94
C ARG A 126 41.54 -11.30 -12.13
N ASP A 127 40.72 -10.57 -11.38
CA ASP A 127 41.13 -9.48 -10.51
C ASP A 127 42.04 -9.95 -9.36
N GLN A 128 42.76 -9.01 -8.74
CA GLN A 128 43.44 -9.29 -7.47
C GLN A 128 42.40 -9.30 -6.33
N PRO A 129 42.24 -10.44 -5.61
CA PRO A 129 41.19 -10.57 -4.60
C PRO A 129 41.52 -9.80 -3.30
N ALA A 130 40.48 -9.31 -2.65
CA ALA A 130 40.44 -8.83 -1.28
C ALA A 130 39.16 -9.40 -0.63
N MET A 131 39.26 -10.65 -0.15
CA MET A 131 38.09 -11.48 0.17
C MET A 131 37.22 -10.88 1.29
N ALA A 132 37.83 -10.35 2.36
CA ALA A 132 37.10 -9.74 3.48
C ALA A 132 36.32 -8.49 3.05
N LYS A 133 36.75 -7.83 1.96
CA LYS A 133 36.13 -6.64 1.39
C LYS A 133 35.19 -6.96 0.22
N GLY A 134 34.90 -8.24 -0.03
CA GLY A 134 33.98 -8.66 -1.08
C GLY A 134 34.51 -8.52 -2.52
N ARG A 135 35.83 -8.28 -2.71
CA ARG A 135 36.46 -8.29 -4.04
C ARG A 135 36.99 -9.70 -4.33
N MET A 136 36.31 -10.42 -5.20
CA MET A 136 36.58 -11.83 -5.50
C MET A 136 36.77 -12.05 -7.00
N ARG A 137 37.22 -13.25 -7.38
CA ARG A 137 37.35 -13.66 -8.79
C ARG A 137 36.10 -14.33 -9.34
N GLU A 138 35.34 -15.01 -8.48
CA GLU A 138 33.99 -15.49 -8.75
C GLU A 138 33.06 -14.80 -7.75
N PHE A 139 32.06 -14.07 -8.22
CA PHE A 139 31.09 -13.38 -7.35
C PHE A 139 29.74 -13.20 -8.05
N TYR A 140 28.70 -12.88 -7.28
CA TYR A 140 27.37 -12.65 -7.83
C TYR A 140 27.17 -11.21 -8.30
N GLN A 141 26.57 -11.09 -9.47
CA GLN A 141 25.91 -9.87 -9.93
C GLN A 141 24.39 -10.10 -9.94
N CYS A 142 23.66 -9.07 -9.53
CA CYS A 142 22.21 -9.01 -9.71
C CYS A 142 21.91 -7.83 -10.61
N ASP A 143 21.54 -8.10 -11.84
CA ASP A 143 21.35 -7.07 -12.86
C ASP A 143 19.87 -6.90 -13.17
N ILE A 144 19.43 -5.66 -13.32
CA ILE A 144 18.11 -5.31 -13.87
C ILE A 144 18.30 -4.31 -15.01
N ASP A 145 17.66 -4.58 -16.14
CA ASP A 145 17.84 -3.81 -17.36
C ASP A 145 16.50 -3.60 -18.07
N ILE A 146 16.34 -2.41 -18.61
CA ILE A 146 15.20 -1.97 -19.42
C ILE A 146 15.73 -1.70 -20.83
N ALA A 147 15.24 -2.45 -21.80
CA ALA A 147 15.58 -2.34 -23.21
C ALA A 147 14.33 -1.98 -24.03
N GLY A 148 14.45 -1.02 -24.95
CA GLY A 148 13.36 -0.64 -25.86
C GLY A 148 13.62 0.67 -26.61
N ALA A 149 13.15 0.74 -27.86
CA ALA A 149 13.42 1.87 -28.76
C ALA A 149 12.42 3.04 -28.66
N ASN A 150 11.22 2.81 -28.12
CA ASN A 150 10.11 3.77 -28.15
C ASN A 150 9.78 4.33 -26.75
N TYR A 151 10.78 4.44 -25.87
CA TYR A 151 10.59 5.05 -24.55
C TYR A 151 10.94 6.52 -24.58
N ASP A 152 10.14 7.33 -23.89
CA ASP A 152 10.46 8.74 -23.68
C ASP A 152 11.73 8.88 -22.84
N ALA A 153 12.45 9.98 -23.08
CA ALA A 153 13.74 10.25 -22.48
C ALA A 153 13.66 10.19 -20.94
N MET A 154 14.69 9.63 -20.32
CA MET A 154 14.92 9.61 -18.87
C MET A 154 13.92 8.85 -18.00
N LEU A 155 12.77 8.40 -18.52
CA LEU A 155 11.80 7.63 -17.72
C LEU A 155 12.36 6.27 -17.26
N PRO A 156 12.89 5.40 -18.15
CA PRO A 156 13.53 4.16 -17.71
C PRO A 156 14.73 4.39 -16.79
N ASP A 157 15.50 5.46 -17.04
CA ASP A 157 16.66 5.83 -16.25
C ASP A 157 16.27 6.20 -14.81
N ALA A 158 15.20 6.99 -14.65
CA ALA A 158 14.63 7.35 -13.35
C ALA A 158 14.09 6.12 -12.61
N GLU A 159 13.43 5.20 -13.32
CA GLU A 159 12.93 3.96 -12.73
C GLU A 159 14.07 3.08 -12.19
N VAL A 160 15.18 2.96 -12.93
CA VAL A 160 16.34 2.19 -12.45
C VAL A 160 16.92 2.80 -11.18
N VAL A 161 17.01 4.12 -11.08
CA VAL A 161 17.45 4.80 -9.86
C VAL A 161 16.45 4.57 -8.71
N LYS A 162 15.14 4.56 -8.97
CA LYS A 162 14.14 4.21 -7.95
C LYS A 162 14.34 2.77 -7.44
N ILE A 163 14.58 1.82 -8.34
CA ILE A 163 14.87 0.41 -8.00
C ILE A 163 16.11 0.33 -7.09
N ILE A 164 17.16 1.10 -7.38
CA ILE A 164 18.35 1.18 -6.51
C ILE A 164 17.96 1.56 -5.09
N THR A 165 17.21 2.66 -4.93
CA THR A 165 16.74 3.15 -3.63
C THR A 165 15.93 2.08 -2.89
N GLU A 166 14.94 1.48 -3.55
CA GLU A 166 14.08 0.45 -2.94
C GLU A 166 14.82 -0.82 -2.53
N VAL A 167 15.84 -1.24 -3.31
CA VAL A 167 16.68 -2.40 -2.95
C VAL A 167 17.46 -2.11 -1.67
N PHE A 168 18.14 -0.96 -1.58
CA PHE A 168 18.95 -0.65 -0.40
C PHE A 168 18.08 -0.38 0.84
N GLU A 169 16.92 0.27 0.68
CA GLU A 169 15.95 0.40 1.77
C GLU A 169 15.40 -0.96 2.23
N GLY A 170 15.07 -1.86 1.29
CA GLY A 170 14.62 -3.21 1.62
C GLY A 170 15.66 -4.06 2.35
N LEU A 171 16.96 -3.76 2.13
CA LEU A 171 18.08 -4.34 2.86
C LEU A 171 18.33 -3.69 4.23
N GLY A 172 17.54 -2.67 4.62
CA GLY A 172 17.68 -1.95 5.88
C GLY A 172 18.78 -0.88 5.86
N TRP A 173 19.19 -0.40 4.69
CA TRP A 173 20.27 0.58 4.54
C TRP A 173 19.74 2.01 4.34
N LYS A 174 18.50 2.28 4.76
CA LYS A 174 17.93 3.64 4.70
C LYS A 174 18.89 4.62 5.39
N ASP A 175 19.15 5.76 4.75
CA ASP A 175 20.11 6.77 5.19
C ASP A 175 21.60 6.40 5.17
N GLN A 176 21.98 5.23 4.63
CA GLN A 176 23.37 4.72 4.75
C GLN A 176 24.08 4.52 3.40
N PHE A 177 23.57 5.13 2.33
CA PHE A 177 24.16 5.10 0.99
C PHE A 177 23.95 6.43 0.25
N THR A 178 24.78 6.66 -0.75
CA THR A 178 24.67 7.79 -1.69
C THR A 178 24.78 7.25 -3.11
N ILE A 179 23.89 7.69 -3.99
CA ILE A 179 23.91 7.39 -5.42
C ILE A 179 24.64 8.54 -6.12
N LYS A 180 25.91 8.33 -6.47
CA LYS A 180 26.63 9.24 -7.36
C LYS A 180 26.04 9.11 -8.76
N LEU A 181 25.80 10.24 -9.41
CA LEU A 181 25.20 10.29 -10.74
C LEU A 181 25.96 11.27 -11.62
N ASN A 182 26.16 10.91 -12.90
CA ASN A 182 26.74 11.78 -13.92
C ASN A 182 26.21 11.38 -15.31
N HIS A 183 26.58 12.11 -16.35
CA HIS A 183 26.14 11.86 -17.71
C HIS A 183 27.30 11.92 -18.71
N ARG A 184 27.42 10.90 -19.58
CA ARG A 184 28.53 10.76 -20.53
C ARG A 184 28.67 11.96 -21.47
N LYS A 185 27.54 12.45 -22.01
CA LYS A 185 27.53 13.64 -22.87
C LYS A 185 28.05 14.91 -22.19
N ILE A 186 27.88 15.04 -20.86
CA ILE A 186 28.42 16.17 -20.10
C ILE A 186 29.93 16.01 -19.95
N LEU A 187 30.41 14.83 -19.58
CA LEU A 187 31.86 14.54 -19.47
C LEU A 187 32.59 14.79 -20.80
N ASP A 188 32.08 14.24 -21.90
CA ASP A 188 32.69 14.41 -23.21
C ASP A 188 32.68 15.89 -23.64
N GLY A 189 31.60 16.62 -23.33
CA GLY A 189 31.51 18.07 -23.57
C GLY A 189 32.47 18.90 -22.71
N VAL A 190 32.65 18.57 -21.42
CA VAL A 190 33.65 19.20 -20.55
C VAL A 190 35.05 19.02 -21.14
N PHE A 191 35.40 17.79 -21.54
CA PHE A 191 36.72 17.54 -22.14
C PHE A 191 36.93 18.31 -23.44
N GLN A 192 35.91 18.40 -24.29
CA GLN A 192 35.97 19.18 -25.54
C GLN A 192 36.17 20.68 -25.25
N VAL A 193 35.43 21.25 -24.29
CA VAL A 193 35.52 22.66 -23.90
C VAL A 193 36.86 22.98 -23.24
N CYS A 194 37.42 22.05 -22.45
CA CYS A 194 38.76 22.19 -21.88
C CYS A 194 39.89 22.12 -22.94
N GLY A 195 39.62 21.55 -24.12
CA GLY A 195 40.56 21.42 -25.23
C GLY A 195 41.24 20.05 -25.34
N VAL A 196 40.67 19.00 -24.75
CA VAL A 196 41.20 17.63 -24.85
C VAL A 196 41.08 17.13 -26.30
N PRO A 197 42.18 16.66 -26.92
CA PRO A 197 42.12 16.08 -28.26
C PRO A 197 41.20 14.84 -28.32
N THR A 198 40.48 14.68 -29.43
CA THR A 198 39.46 13.63 -29.61
C THR A 198 40.02 12.23 -29.36
N GLU A 199 41.22 11.95 -29.83
CA GLU A 199 41.93 10.68 -29.67
C GLU A 199 42.35 10.39 -28.22
N LYS A 200 42.36 11.41 -27.36
CA LYS A 200 42.72 11.30 -25.94
C LYS A 200 41.51 11.31 -24.99
N LEU A 201 40.29 11.52 -25.48
CA LEU A 201 39.09 11.59 -24.63
C LEU A 201 38.91 10.36 -23.73
N ARG A 202 39.08 9.15 -24.29
CA ARG A 202 38.95 7.89 -23.53
C ARG A 202 40.09 7.68 -22.53
N PRO A 203 41.38 7.81 -22.92
CA PRO A 203 42.48 7.83 -21.96
C PRO A 203 42.28 8.84 -20.83
N ILE A 204 41.86 10.07 -21.12
CA ILE A 204 41.68 11.11 -20.08
C ILE A 204 40.49 10.79 -19.17
N SER A 205 39.36 10.33 -19.72
CA SER A 205 38.23 9.84 -18.93
C SER A 205 38.65 8.73 -17.95
N SER A 206 39.52 7.81 -18.37
CA SER A 206 40.07 6.74 -17.54
C SER A 206 40.98 7.27 -16.41
N ALA A 207 41.67 8.40 -16.62
CA ALA A 207 42.44 9.04 -15.53
C ALA A 207 41.50 9.71 -14.53
N VAL A 208 40.48 10.43 -15.00
CA VAL A 208 39.48 11.13 -14.15
C VAL A 208 38.72 10.14 -13.27
N ASP A 209 38.39 8.95 -13.77
CA ASP A 209 37.72 7.89 -12.99
C ASP A 209 38.51 7.48 -11.73
N LYS A 210 39.83 7.69 -11.70
CA LYS A 210 40.68 7.37 -10.55
C LYS A 210 40.60 8.40 -9.43
N LEU A 211 39.92 9.54 -9.63
CA LEU A 211 39.72 10.56 -8.58
C LEU A 211 38.93 10.04 -7.38
N ASP A 212 38.20 8.92 -7.54
CA ASP A 212 37.54 8.23 -6.44
C ASP A 212 38.52 7.59 -5.45
N LYS A 213 39.76 7.32 -5.88
CA LYS A 213 40.79 6.59 -5.12
C LYS A 213 42.09 7.37 -4.94
N GLN A 214 42.35 8.34 -5.82
CA GLN A 214 43.61 9.10 -5.87
C GLN A 214 43.34 10.60 -5.76
N PRO A 215 44.22 11.35 -5.09
CA PRO A 215 44.11 12.80 -5.07
C PRO A 215 44.35 13.39 -6.47
N TRP A 216 43.78 14.57 -6.71
CA TRP A 216 43.90 15.27 -7.99
C TRP A 216 45.34 15.39 -8.50
N SER A 217 46.31 15.63 -7.63
CA SER A 217 47.73 15.76 -8.00
C SER A 217 48.30 14.51 -8.68
N GLU A 218 47.85 13.31 -8.30
CA GLU A 218 48.28 12.07 -8.94
C GLU A 218 47.58 11.83 -10.28
N VAL A 219 46.28 12.18 -10.35
CA VAL A 219 45.49 12.09 -11.58
C VAL A 219 46.00 13.08 -12.63
N LYS A 220 46.30 14.33 -12.24
CA LYS A 220 46.94 15.34 -13.08
C LYS A 220 48.28 14.85 -13.62
N ARG A 221 49.12 14.26 -12.76
CA ARG A 221 50.40 13.66 -13.17
C ARG A 221 50.21 12.57 -14.22
N GLU A 222 49.25 11.67 -14.04
CA GLU A 222 48.94 10.63 -15.02
C GLU A 222 48.51 11.23 -16.37
N MET A 223 47.62 12.23 -16.35
CA MET A 223 47.14 12.89 -17.57
C MET A 223 48.26 13.57 -18.35
N VAL A 224 49.15 14.27 -17.65
CA VAL A 224 50.25 15.03 -18.26
C VAL A 224 51.39 14.12 -18.68
N GLU A 225 51.95 13.35 -17.74
CA GLU A 225 53.20 12.60 -17.97
C GLU A 225 52.99 11.30 -18.75
N GLN A 226 51.86 10.59 -18.53
CA GLN A 226 51.64 9.27 -19.14
C GLN A 226 50.75 9.34 -20.37
N LYS A 227 49.73 10.21 -20.35
CA LYS A 227 48.76 10.37 -21.45
C LYS A 227 49.07 11.57 -22.36
N GLY A 228 50.09 12.35 -22.01
CA GLY A 228 50.63 13.44 -22.83
C GLY A 228 49.67 14.61 -23.01
N LEU A 229 48.83 14.92 -22.02
CA LEU A 229 47.96 16.09 -22.02
C LEU A 229 48.76 17.34 -21.62
N GLN A 230 48.44 18.51 -22.20
CA GLN A 230 49.04 19.77 -21.75
C GLN A 230 48.57 20.11 -20.33
N GLU A 231 49.47 20.69 -19.53
CA GLU A 231 49.20 20.98 -18.12
C GLU A 231 48.04 21.97 -17.95
N GLU A 232 47.96 22.98 -18.81
CA GLU A 232 46.92 24.00 -18.80
C GLU A 232 45.53 23.40 -19.11
N ILE A 233 45.47 22.33 -19.90
CA ILE A 233 44.23 21.60 -20.18
C ILE A 233 43.82 20.79 -18.96
N ALA A 234 44.78 20.16 -18.28
CA ALA A 234 44.50 19.43 -17.04
C ALA A 234 43.94 20.37 -15.95
N ASP A 235 44.48 21.57 -15.80
CA ASP A 235 43.99 22.56 -14.82
C ASP A 235 42.57 23.03 -15.12
N LYS A 236 42.21 23.20 -16.41
CA LYS A 236 40.83 23.47 -16.80
C LYS A 236 39.89 22.33 -16.44
N ILE A 237 40.33 21.07 -16.58
CA ILE A 237 39.53 19.89 -16.20
C ILE A 237 39.27 19.91 -14.68
N GLU A 238 40.26 20.27 -13.86
CA GLU A 238 40.11 20.40 -12.39
C GLU A 238 38.92 21.28 -12.01
N GLY A 239 38.79 22.40 -12.73
CA GLY A 239 37.73 23.39 -12.55
C GLY A 239 36.31 22.85 -12.76
N TYR A 240 36.15 21.66 -13.34
CA TYR A 240 34.86 20.99 -13.51
C TYR A 240 34.75 19.70 -12.69
N VAL A 241 35.73 18.81 -12.76
CA VAL A 241 35.62 17.43 -12.22
C VAL A 241 35.61 17.36 -10.70
N THR A 242 35.95 18.46 -10.02
CA THR A 242 35.90 18.56 -8.56
C THR A 242 34.51 18.95 -8.03
N PHE A 243 33.57 19.31 -8.92
CA PHE A 243 32.23 19.69 -8.51
C PHE A 243 31.35 18.48 -8.18
N LYS A 244 30.63 18.61 -7.06
CA LYS A 244 29.61 17.68 -6.58
C LYS A 244 28.47 18.44 -5.90
N GLY A 245 27.24 17.97 -6.04
CA GLY A 245 26.05 18.60 -5.46
C GLY A 245 24.75 17.94 -5.90
N GLY A 246 23.63 18.64 -5.74
CA GLY A 246 22.31 18.28 -6.24
C GLY A 246 21.86 19.19 -7.38
N ARG A 247 20.61 19.68 -7.32
CA ARG A 247 20.03 20.58 -8.33
C ARG A 247 20.80 21.90 -8.47
N GLU A 248 21.39 22.39 -7.39
CA GLU A 248 22.19 23.61 -7.39
C GLU A 248 23.43 23.51 -8.30
N LEU A 249 24.03 22.31 -8.41
CA LEU A 249 25.14 22.09 -9.32
C LEU A 249 24.64 22.08 -10.78
N LEU A 250 23.48 21.48 -11.04
CA LEU A 250 22.88 21.49 -12.37
C LEU A 250 22.62 22.93 -12.85
N GLU A 251 22.03 23.78 -12.00
CA GLU A 251 21.80 25.19 -12.32
C GLU A 251 23.11 25.95 -12.57
N LYS A 252 24.14 25.68 -11.76
CA LYS A 252 25.48 26.27 -11.96
C LYS A 252 26.06 25.90 -13.32
N LEU A 253 25.94 24.63 -13.74
CA LEU A 253 26.45 24.15 -15.03
C LEU A 253 25.61 24.66 -16.22
N LYS A 254 24.29 24.83 -16.05
CA LYS A 254 23.42 25.47 -17.05
C LYS A 254 23.71 26.96 -17.23
N ALA A 255 24.26 27.63 -16.22
CA ALA A 255 24.71 29.01 -16.32
C ALA A 255 26.10 29.18 -16.99
N ASP A 256 26.86 28.09 -17.17
CA ASP A 256 28.16 28.13 -17.83
C ASP A 256 27.98 28.22 -19.35
N THR A 257 28.34 29.37 -19.93
CA THR A 257 28.19 29.65 -21.36
C THR A 257 29.14 28.83 -22.24
N LEU A 258 30.31 28.44 -21.72
CA LEU A 258 31.25 27.59 -22.45
C LEU A 258 30.72 26.16 -22.55
N LEU A 259 30.15 25.65 -21.45
CA LEU A 259 29.58 24.32 -21.42
C LEU A 259 28.28 24.23 -22.23
N THR A 260 27.40 25.22 -22.11
CA THR A 260 26.11 25.24 -22.84
C THR A 260 26.24 25.55 -24.33
N ALA A 261 27.36 26.12 -24.78
CA ALA A 261 27.68 26.25 -26.21
C ALA A 261 28.07 24.89 -26.85
N ASN A 262 28.42 23.89 -26.05
CA ASN A 262 28.68 22.54 -26.53
C ASN A 262 27.37 21.73 -26.61
N GLU A 263 26.96 21.34 -27.81
CA GLU A 263 25.68 20.62 -28.05
C GLU A 263 25.57 19.31 -27.25
N SER A 264 26.68 18.57 -27.10
CA SER A 264 26.69 17.33 -26.30
C SER A 264 26.41 17.63 -24.82
N ALA A 265 27.16 18.57 -24.23
CA ALA A 265 26.96 18.94 -22.83
C ALA A 265 25.56 19.53 -22.58
N LYS A 266 25.07 20.39 -23.47
CA LYS A 266 23.73 20.98 -23.40
C LYS A 266 22.63 19.92 -23.37
N GLN A 267 22.71 18.92 -24.25
CA GLN A 267 21.76 17.80 -24.22
C GLN A 267 21.89 17.00 -22.92
N GLY A 268 23.11 16.70 -22.48
CA GLY A 268 23.32 15.99 -21.21
C GLY A 268 22.76 16.74 -20.00
N LEU A 269 22.88 18.07 -19.94
CA LEU A 269 22.30 18.90 -18.88
C LEU A 269 20.77 18.89 -18.93
N SER A 270 20.17 18.92 -20.13
CA SER A 270 18.72 18.77 -20.32
C SER A 270 18.22 17.39 -19.87
N ASP A 271 18.95 16.34 -20.19
CA ASP A 271 18.65 14.96 -19.77
C ASP A 271 18.71 14.86 -18.23
N MET A 272 19.71 15.50 -17.60
CA MET A 272 19.86 15.53 -16.14
C MET A 272 18.74 16.31 -15.42
N GLU A 273 18.28 17.41 -15.99
CA GLU A 273 17.14 18.19 -15.45
C GLU A 273 15.88 17.34 -15.40
N MET A 274 15.53 16.73 -16.54
CA MET A 274 14.36 15.85 -16.65
C MET A 274 14.46 14.66 -15.69
N LEU A 275 15.64 14.05 -15.57
CA LEU A 275 15.88 12.98 -14.61
C LEU A 275 15.62 13.44 -13.17
N MET A 276 16.16 14.58 -12.76
CA MET A 276 15.96 15.10 -11.39
C MET A 276 14.49 15.44 -11.10
N ASP A 277 13.70 15.83 -12.09
CA ASP A 277 12.25 16.02 -11.96
C ASP A 277 11.50 14.70 -11.76
N TYR A 278 11.83 13.67 -12.55
CA TYR A 278 11.23 12.35 -12.37
C TYR A 278 11.63 11.71 -11.03
N LEU A 279 12.89 11.88 -10.60
CA LEU A 279 13.34 11.39 -9.30
C LEU A 279 12.67 12.10 -8.13
N ALA A 280 12.30 13.38 -8.28
CA ALA A 280 11.49 14.07 -7.27
C ALA A 280 10.07 13.46 -7.20
N ALA A 281 9.46 13.16 -8.35
CA ALA A 281 8.15 12.51 -8.40
C ALA A 281 8.17 11.07 -7.84
N PHE A 282 9.29 10.36 -7.98
CA PHE A 282 9.50 9.02 -7.41
C PHE A 282 9.96 9.00 -5.95
N ASP A 283 10.12 10.17 -5.32
CA ASP A 283 10.67 10.29 -3.96
C ASP A 283 12.02 9.54 -3.83
N ALA A 284 12.93 9.85 -4.76
CA ALA A 284 14.25 9.22 -4.86
C ALA A 284 15.38 10.23 -5.11
N LEU A 285 15.11 11.53 -4.99
CA LEU A 285 16.08 12.60 -5.24
C LEU A 285 17.03 12.83 -4.06
N ASP A 286 16.59 12.53 -2.83
CA ASP A 286 17.31 12.79 -1.57
C ASP A 286 18.66 12.05 -1.45
N ARG A 287 18.84 10.93 -2.16
CA ARG A 287 20.09 10.15 -2.17
C ARG A 287 21.04 10.44 -3.32
N ILE A 288 20.67 11.36 -4.21
CA ILE A 288 21.44 11.62 -5.42
C ILE A 288 22.50 12.67 -5.15
N SER A 289 23.73 12.35 -5.57
CA SER A 289 24.84 13.29 -5.67
C SER A 289 25.24 13.38 -7.13
N PHE A 290 24.92 14.48 -7.80
CA PHE A 290 25.50 14.81 -9.10
C PHE A 290 27.01 15.06 -8.90
N ASP A 291 27.85 14.17 -9.42
CA ASP A 291 29.30 14.14 -9.14
C ASP A 291 30.08 14.09 -10.46
N MET A 292 30.77 15.20 -10.76
CA MET A 292 31.51 15.37 -12.02
C MET A 292 32.79 14.52 -12.10
N SER A 293 33.22 13.92 -11.00
CA SER A 293 34.36 12.98 -10.98
C SER A 293 33.97 11.57 -11.46
N LEU A 294 32.68 11.24 -11.48
CA LEU A 294 32.20 9.91 -11.87
C LEU A 294 32.33 9.72 -13.39
N ALA A 295 33.36 9.00 -13.83
CA ALA A 295 33.70 8.78 -15.24
C ALA A 295 33.85 7.29 -15.63
N ARG A 296 33.23 6.40 -14.83
CA ARG A 296 33.33 4.92 -14.83
C ARG A 296 33.54 4.27 -16.21
N GLY A 297 34.54 3.38 -16.24
CA GLY A 297 35.18 2.81 -17.42
C GLY A 297 34.59 1.52 -18.03
N LEU A 298 33.31 1.53 -18.39
CA LEU A 298 32.86 0.61 -19.45
C LEU A 298 32.58 1.45 -20.70
N ASP A 299 33.36 1.20 -21.75
CA ASP A 299 33.37 1.99 -22.98
C ASP A 299 32.00 2.06 -23.68
N TYR A 300 31.06 1.20 -23.27
CA TYR A 300 29.74 1.09 -23.84
C TYR A 300 28.69 2.08 -23.28
N TYR A 301 28.96 2.83 -22.20
CA TYR A 301 28.00 3.82 -21.70
C TYR A 301 27.88 5.04 -22.63
N THR A 302 26.66 5.51 -22.80
CA THR A 302 26.25 6.53 -23.78
C THR A 302 25.44 7.69 -23.16
N GLY A 303 24.81 7.45 -22.02
CA GLY A 303 23.96 8.42 -21.32
C GLY A 303 24.34 8.57 -19.85
N VAL A 304 23.35 8.48 -18.95
CA VAL A 304 23.57 8.51 -17.50
C VAL A 304 24.48 7.38 -17.04
N ILE A 305 25.23 7.65 -15.98
CA ILE A 305 26.09 6.72 -15.27
C ILE A 305 25.84 6.95 -13.78
N TYR A 306 25.69 5.88 -13.01
CA TYR A 306 25.51 5.97 -11.58
C TYR A 306 26.30 4.89 -10.82
N GLU A 307 26.70 5.25 -9.62
CA GLU A 307 27.46 4.41 -8.71
C GLU A 307 27.00 4.62 -7.27
N VAL A 308 26.74 3.52 -6.57
CA VAL A 308 26.25 3.57 -5.19
C VAL A 308 27.40 3.32 -4.24
N ILE A 309 27.62 4.28 -3.35
CA ILE A 309 28.68 4.24 -2.35
C ILE A 309 28.11 4.24 -0.93
N THR A 310 28.92 3.78 0.01
CA THR A 310 28.68 3.82 1.46
C THR A 310 29.92 4.37 2.17
N GLU A 311 29.82 4.65 3.47
CA GLU A 311 30.99 5.05 4.29
C GLU A 311 32.18 4.08 4.16
N GLY A 312 31.93 2.78 3.95
CA GLY A 312 32.99 1.76 3.80
C GLY A 312 33.54 1.61 2.37
N SER A 313 33.01 2.35 1.39
CA SER A 313 33.40 2.21 -0.02
C SER A 313 34.77 2.79 -0.33
N ALA A 314 35.20 3.85 0.37
CA ALA A 314 36.50 4.49 0.21
C ALA A 314 37.60 3.83 1.09
N PRO A 315 38.90 3.93 0.71
CA PRO A 315 40.01 3.54 1.58
C PRO A 315 40.06 4.38 2.86
N ALA A 316 40.54 3.80 3.97
CA ALA A 316 40.54 4.44 5.30
C ALA A 316 41.36 5.75 5.38
N SER A 317 42.24 6.02 4.41
CA SER A 317 43.09 7.21 4.34
C SER A 317 42.51 8.38 3.54
N ALA A 318 41.27 8.26 3.01
CA ALA A 318 40.64 9.33 2.24
C ALA A 318 39.97 10.42 3.11
N SER A 319 39.83 10.19 4.43
CA SER A 319 39.30 11.16 5.40
C SER A 319 40.45 11.84 6.16
N GLN A 320 40.64 13.13 5.89
CA GLN A 320 41.38 14.15 6.66
C GLN A 320 42.60 13.67 7.46
N ASP A 321 43.80 13.83 6.88
CA ASP A 321 45.00 14.42 7.50
C ASP A 321 46.23 14.02 6.69
N GLY A 322 46.60 14.84 5.69
CA GLY A 322 47.98 15.09 5.22
C GLY A 322 48.98 13.97 4.91
N VAL A 323 48.64 12.68 5.06
CA VAL A 323 49.56 11.55 4.86
C VAL A 323 49.20 10.89 3.54
N THR A 324 50.13 10.92 2.58
CA THR A 324 49.88 10.35 1.26
C THR A 324 49.96 8.82 1.31
N ALA A 325 49.22 8.13 0.43
CA ALA A 325 49.26 6.66 0.29
C ALA A 325 50.69 6.12 0.02
N LYS A 326 51.61 6.98 -0.46
CA LYS A 326 53.04 6.68 -0.64
C LYS A 326 53.83 6.58 0.67
N ASP A 327 53.39 7.24 1.74
CA ASP A 327 54.11 7.24 3.03
C ASP A 327 53.84 5.94 3.82
N LEU A 328 52.63 5.38 3.68
CA LEU A 328 52.26 4.07 4.25
C LEU A 328 52.85 2.88 3.47
N GLN A 329 53.05 3.01 2.15
CA GLN A 329 53.78 2.02 1.36
C GLN A 329 55.28 1.94 1.70
N LYS A 330 55.86 2.98 2.31
CA LYS A 330 57.26 2.98 2.75
C LYS A 330 57.45 2.35 4.13
N SER A 331 56.47 2.42 5.03
CA SER A 331 56.57 1.78 6.36
C SER A 331 56.36 0.26 6.30
N SER A 332 55.65 -0.25 5.29
CA SER A 332 55.50 -1.69 5.03
C SER A 332 56.62 -2.30 4.17
N LYS A 333 57.58 -1.49 3.70
CA LYS A 333 58.66 -1.91 2.79
C LYS A 333 59.96 -2.29 3.49
N LYS A 334 59.89 -2.88 4.69
CA LYS A 334 60.99 -3.73 5.19
C LYS A 334 60.71 -5.19 4.79
N ASP A 335 61.36 -5.58 3.70
CA ASP A 335 61.78 -6.95 3.36
C ASP A 335 60.81 -7.99 2.77
N LYS A 336 59.73 -7.62 2.05
CA LYS A 336 59.12 -8.56 1.08
C LYS A 336 58.65 -7.88 -0.21
N LYS A 337 59.12 -8.40 -1.35
CA LYS A 337 58.45 -8.23 -2.66
C LYS A 337 56.99 -8.63 -2.44
N ALA A 338 56.05 -7.76 -2.81
CA ALA A 338 54.62 -8.11 -2.82
C ALA A 338 54.44 -9.37 -3.67
N ASP A 339 54.08 -10.48 -3.02
CA ASP A 339 53.80 -11.73 -3.71
C ASP A 339 52.50 -11.55 -4.49
N ALA A 340 52.49 -11.90 -5.77
CA ALA A 340 51.27 -11.86 -6.57
C ALA A 340 50.19 -12.79 -6.00
N ASP A 341 50.59 -13.73 -5.13
CA ASP A 341 49.73 -14.72 -4.51
C ASP A 341 48.96 -14.27 -3.24
N GLU A 342 49.26 -13.12 -2.63
CA GLU A 342 48.68 -12.71 -1.34
C GLU A 342 47.29 -12.03 -1.43
N ASP A 343 46.40 -12.28 -0.45
CA ASP A 343 45.08 -11.65 -0.28
C ASP A 343 45.25 -10.25 0.34
N ARG A 344 44.68 -9.21 -0.29
CA ARG A 344 44.83 -7.80 0.12
C ARG A 344 43.75 -7.32 1.08
N SER A 345 43.06 -8.22 1.77
CA SER A 345 42.01 -7.89 2.74
C SER A 345 42.47 -6.90 3.82
N ASP A 346 43.69 -7.04 4.34
CA ASP A 346 44.25 -6.18 5.38
C ASP A 346 44.91 -4.90 4.85
N ASP A 347 44.93 -4.69 3.53
CA ASP A 347 45.57 -3.54 2.90
C ASP A 347 44.71 -2.27 3.10
N PRO A 348 45.17 -1.25 3.87
CA PRO A 348 44.39 -0.06 4.15
C PRO A 348 44.16 0.83 2.91
N SER A 349 44.93 0.61 1.83
CA SER A 349 44.73 1.29 0.54
C SER A 349 43.56 0.74 -0.28
N VAL A 350 42.92 -0.36 0.17
CA VAL A 350 41.80 -1.02 -0.51
C VAL A 350 40.51 -0.78 0.28
N GLY A 351 39.57 -0.01 -0.27
CA GLY A 351 38.20 0.12 0.26
C GLY A 351 37.30 -1.05 -0.16
N VAL A 352 36.04 -1.08 0.32
CA VAL A 352 35.05 -2.08 -0.15
C VAL A 352 34.64 -1.83 -1.61
N GLY A 353 34.76 -0.59 -2.08
CA GLY A 353 34.28 -0.16 -3.40
C GLY A 353 32.77 0.06 -3.43
N SER A 354 32.23 0.43 -4.58
CA SER A 354 30.79 0.63 -4.75
C SER A 354 29.99 -0.66 -4.62
N VAL A 355 28.75 -0.55 -4.14
CA VAL A 355 27.87 -1.69 -3.89
C VAL A 355 26.90 -1.96 -5.03
N ALA A 356 26.65 -0.96 -5.88
CA ALA A 356 25.94 -1.11 -7.14
C ALA A 356 26.47 -0.07 -8.15
N ALA A 357 26.35 -0.37 -9.44
CA ALA A 357 26.71 0.55 -10.51
C ALA A 357 25.93 0.23 -11.79
N GLY A 358 25.72 1.24 -12.63
CA GLY A 358 24.99 1.07 -13.88
C GLY A 358 24.94 2.35 -14.72
N GLY A 359 24.11 2.33 -15.75
CA GLY A 359 23.95 3.45 -16.67
C GLY A 359 23.27 3.05 -17.98
N ARG A 360 23.19 4.02 -18.90
CA ARG A 360 22.57 3.88 -20.23
C ARG A 360 23.60 3.51 -21.31
N TYR A 361 23.32 2.48 -22.11
CA TYR A 361 24.24 1.87 -23.08
C TYR A 361 23.57 1.54 -24.43
N ASP A 362 23.14 2.56 -25.17
CA ASP A 362 22.23 2.39 -26.32
C ASP A 362 22.83 1.65 -27.52
N ASN A 363 24.15 1.59 -27.62
CA ASN A 363 24.85 1.07 -28.79
C ASN A 363 25.28 -0.39 -28.67
N LEU A 364 25.20 -1.00 -27.47
CA LEU A 364 25.81 -2.32 -27.21
C LEU A 364 25.15 -3.45 -28.02
N VAL A 365 23.82 -3.44 -28.12
CA VAL A 365 23.04 -4.42 -28.91
C VAL A 365 23.39 -4.32 -30.39
N GLY A 366 23.56 -3.08 -30.89
CA GLY A 366 23.90 -2.80 -32.28
C GLY A 366 25.24 -3.39 -32.73
N ILE A 367 26.16 -3.64 -31.79
CA ILE A 367 27.44 -4.28 -32.11
C ILE A 367 27.26 -5.76 -32.51
N PHE A 368 26.24 -6.43 -31.98
CA PHE A 368 25.92 -7.82 -32.32
C PHE A 368 24.96 -7.94 -33.51
N SER A 369 24.09 -6.94 -33.70
CA SER A 369 23.19 -6.88 -34.84
C SER A 369 22.99 -5.43 -35.27
N PRO A 370 23.61 -4.97 -36.38
CA PRO A 370 23.48 -3.59 -36.86
C PRO A 370 22.05 -3.17 -37.19
N LYS A 371 21.15 -4.14 -37.41
CA LYS A 371 19.71 -3.91 -37.67
C LYS A 371 18.90 -3.75 -36.38
N ALA A 372 19.48 -4.04 -35.22
CA ALA A 372 18.83 -3.98 -33.91
C ALA A 372 19.49 -2.89 -33.05
N GLN A 373 19.10 -1.63 -33.29
CA GLN A 373 19.46 -0.53 -32.39
C GLN A 373 18.41 -0.46 -31.27
N ILE A 374 18.71 -1.10 -30.14
CA ILE A 374 17.82 -1.18 -28.98
C ILE A 374 18.48 -0.43 -27.82
N PRO A 375 17.99 0.79 -27.48
CA PRO A 375 18.40 1.54 -26.30
C PRO A 375 18.21 0.71 -25.03
N CYS A 376 19.19 0.77 -24.13
CA CYS A 376 19.20 -0.01 -22.90
C CYS A 376 19.70 0.82 -21.72
N VAL A 377 19.10 0.64 -20.54
CA VAL A 377 19.58 1.19 -19.27
C VAL A 377 19.40 0.15 -18.18
N GLY A 378 20.35 0.07 -17.24
CA GLY A 378 20.26 -0.88 -16.15
C GLY A 378 21.31 -0.70 -15.08
N VAL A 379 21.16 -1.48 -14.01
CA VAL A 379 22.03 -1.49 -12.83
C VAL A 379 22.42 -2.90 -12.43
N SER A 380 23.64 -3.05 -11.93
CA SER A 380 24.17 -4.27 -11.33
C SER A 380 24.46 -4.07 -9.84
N PHE A 381 23.95 -4.94 -8.98
CA PHE A 381 24.26 -4.98 -7.54
C PHE A 381 25.37 -6.00 -7.27
N GLY A 382 26.42 -5.56 -6.59
CA GLY A 382 27.54 -6.41 -6.14
C GLY A 382 27.20 -7.10 -4.82
N VAL A 383 26.49 -8.23 -4.89
CA VAL A 383 25.95 -8.93 -3.70
C VAL A 383 27.01 -9.29 -2.68
N ASP A 384 28.20 -9.67 -3.12
CA ASP A 384 29.29 -10.02 -2.22
C ASP A 384 29.79 -8.85 -1.36
N ARG A 385 29.80 -7.62 -1.90
CA ARG A 385 30.11 -6.42 -1.11
C ARG A 385 28.97 -6.07 -0.17
N ILE A 386 27.73 -6.14 -0.66
CA ILE A 386 26.52 -5.93 0.14
C ILE A 386 26.50 -6.89 1.33
N PHE A 387 26.80 -8.16 1.09
CA PHE A 387 26.93 -9.20 2.11
C PHE A 387 28.00 -8.84 3.14
N SER A 388 29.22 -8.52 2.71
CA SER A 388 30.32 -8.22 3.63
C SER A 388 30.02 -6.99 4.51
N ILE A 389 29.44 -5.92 3.94
CA ILE A 389 29.05 -4.73 4.69
C ILE A 389 27.91 -5.05 5.67
N THR A 390 26.87 -5.75 5.22
CA THR A 390 25.73 -6.13 6.08
C THR A 390 26.21 -6.99 7.24
N LYS A 391 27.06 -7.99 6.98
CA LYS A 391 27.63 -8.87 8.01
C LYS A 391 28.48 -8.08 9.01
N ALA A 392 29.33 -7.17 8.54
CA ALA A 392 30.15 -6.33 9.41
C ALA A 392 29.31 -5.41 10.32
N ARG A 393 28.19 -4.85 9.80
CA ARG A 393 27.24 -4.05 10.59
C ARG A 393 26.56 -4.90 11.67
N MET A 394 26.01 -6.06 11.30
CA MET A 394 25.38 -6.99 12.25
C MET A 394 26.34 -7.47 13.36
N GLN A 395 27.64 -7.56 13.06
CA GLN A 395 28.68 -7.85 14.05
C GLN A 395 28.87 -6.71 15.06
N LYS A 396 28.97 -5.46 14.57
CA LYS A 396 29.12 -4.26 15.42
C LYS A 396 27.92 -4.09 16.35
N GLU A 397 26.72 -4.36 15.85
CA GLU A 397 25.45 -4.20 16.59
C GLU A 397 25.14 -5.39 17.52
N LYS A 398 26.03 -6.39 17.64
CA LYS A 398 25.84 -7.65 18.40
C LYS A 398 24.61 -8.47 17.97
N GLN A 399 24.01 -8.17 16.82
CA GLN A 399 22.86 -8.89 16.27
C GLN A 399 23.24 -10.24 15.62
N LEU A 400 24.53 -10.52 15.41
CA LEU A 400 24.99 -11.75 14.75
C LEU A 400 24.58 -13.04 15.48
N LYS A 401 24.39 -13.01 16.80
CA LYS A 401 23.92 -14.17 17.59
C LYS A 401 22.48 -14.58 17.25
N ALA A 402 21.72 -13.73 16.56
CA ALA A 402 20.35 -14.00 16.13
C ALA A 402 20.26 -14.67 14.75
N LEU A 403 21.37 -14.81 14.01
CA LEU A 403 21.33 -15.44 12.69
C LEU A 403 21.27 -16.96 12.84
N ARG A 404 20.13 -17.54 12.47
CA ARG A 404 19.93 -18.99 12.49
C ARG A 404 20.92 -19.65 11.52
N SER A 405 21.44 -20.82 11.90
CA SER A 405 22.32 -21.64 11.05
C SER A 405 21.54 -22.59 10.13
N SER A 406 20.24 -22.70 10.35
CA SER A 406 19.29 -23.50 9.57
C SER A 406 17.95 -22.79 9.44
N GLU A 407 17.14 -23.19 8.46
CA GLU A 407 15.76 -22.74 8.33
C GLU A 407 14.74 -23.61 9.10
N VAL A 408 15.20 -24.61 9.86
CA VAL A 408 14.35 -25.60 10.53
C VAL A 408 13.50 -24.93 11.60
N ASP A 409 12.19 -24.91 11.42
CA ASP A 409 11.22 -24.30 12.32
C ASP A 409 11.00 -25.14 13.60
N VAL A 410 11.00 -26.47 13.46
CA VAL A 410 10.63 -27.39 14.54
C VAL A 410 11.64 -28.53 14.68
N TYR A 411 12.11 -28.75 15.90
CA TYR A 411 12.94 -29.91 16.24
C TYR A 411 12.12 -30.96 17.00
N VAL A 412 11.91 -32.13 16.39
CA VAL A 412 11.15 -33.22 16.99
C VAL A 412 12.06 -34.06 17.88
N MET A 413 11.70 -34.16 19.15
CA MET A 413 12.45 -34.79 20.22
C MET A 413 11.62 -35.85 20.92
N ALA A 414 12.28 -36.78 21.60
CA ALA A 414 11.60 -37.71 22.49
C ALA A 414 12.39 -37.92 23.78
N PHE A 415 11.69 -38.21 24.88
CA PHE A 415 12.26 -38.59 26.17
C PHE A 415 11.41 -39.67 26.84
N GLY A 416 12.03 -40.47 27.71
CA GLY A 416 11.33 -41.51 28.46
C GLY A 416 12.18 -42.11 29.58
N GLY A 417 11.56 -42.96 30.39
CA GLY A 417 12.12 -43.53 31.60
C GLY A 417 12.87 -44.85 31.37
N LYS A 418 12.85 -45.72 32.39
CA LYS A 418 13.52 -47.02 32.38
C LYS A 418 12.78 -47.96 31.41
N GLY A 419 13.35 -48.22 30.23
CA GLY A 419 12.73 -49.03 29.18
C GLY A 419 12.55 -48.30 27.83
N PHE A 420 12.74 -46.98 27.82
CA PHE A 420 12.52 -46.11 26.65
C PHE A 420 13.19 -46.61 25.37
N ASP A 421 12.40 -46.75 24.31
CA ASP A 421 12.84 -47.25 23.00
C ASP A 421 13.32 -46.16 22.04
N GLY A 422 13.17 -44.88 22.43
CA GLY A 422 13.53 -43.72 21.63
C GLY A 422 12.42 -43.17 20.73
N MET A 423 11.27 -43.85 20.69
CA MET A 423 10.05 -43.48 19.95
C MET A 423 10.33 -43.06 18.51
N LEU A 424 11.20 -43.82 17.83
CA LEU A 424 11.67 -43.44 16.50
C LEU A 424 10.54 -43.41 15.48
N LYS A 425 9.62 -44.39 15.54
CA LYS A 425 8.49 -44.48 14.59
C LYS A 425 7.54 -43.29 14.76
N GLU A 426 7.29 -42.90 15.99
CA GLU A 426 6.41 -41.81 16.37
C GLU A 426 7.04 -40.47 15.99
N ARG A 427 8.34 -40.27 16.25
CA ARG A 427 9.06 -39.08 15.79
C ARG A 427 9.03 -38.94 14.26
N LEU A 428 9.23 -40.04 13.54
CA LEU A 428 9.12 -40.06 12.07
C LEU A 428 7.71 -39.66 11.63
N SER A 429 6.66 -40.21 12.26
CA SER A 429 5.27 -39.87 11.96
C SER A 429 4.97 -38.39 12.18
N ILE A 430 5.46 -37.80 13.28
CA ILE A 430 5.29 -36.36 13.56
C ILE A 430 6.04 -35.50 12.54
N CYS A 431 7.28 -35.86 12.19
CA CYS A 431 8.00 -35.15 11.12
C CYS A 431 7.27 -35.22 9.79
N THR A 432 6.74 -36.38 9.39
CA THR A 432 5.93 -36.53 8.18
C THR A 432 4.68 -35.64 8.22
N LEU A 433 3.98 -35.59 9.35
CA LEU A 433 2.82 -34.71 9.54
C LEU A 433 3.19 -33.23 9.33
N LEU A 434 4.29 -32.78 9.93
CA LEU A 434 4.75 -31.40 9.81
C LEU A 434 5.24 -31.07 8.39
N TRP A 435 6.00 -31.97 7.75
CA TRP A 435 6.46 -31.79 6.37
C TRP A 435 5.32 -31.73 5.37
N ASN A 436 4.31 -32.61 5.48
CA ASN A 436 3.11 -32.59 4.63
C ASN A 436 2.32 -31.28 4.77
N ALA A 437 2.46 -30.58 5.91
CA ALA A 437 1.86 -29.28 6.15
C ALA A 437 2.72 -28.08 5.71
N GLY A 438 3.91 -28.32 5.14
CA GLY A 438 4.87 -27.29 4.72
C GLY A 438 5.69 -26.69 5.86
N ILE A 439 5.78 -27.36 7.01
CA ILE A 439 6.58 -26.92 8.16
C ILE A 439 7.97 -27.57 8.08
N LYS A 440 9.04 -26.76 8.22
CA LYS A 440 10.42 -27.26 8.15
C LYS A 440 10.76 -27.92 9.48
N ALA A 441 10.68 -29.24 9.55
CA ALA A 441 10.96 -30.01 10.76
C ALA A 441 12.22 -30.88 10.64
N GLU A 442 12.91 -31.13 11.74
CA GLU A 442 14.06 -32.05 11.81
C GLU A 442 14.04 -32.85 13.12
N PHE A 443 14.78 -33.96 13.18
CA PHE A 443 14.96 -34.78 14.38
C PHE A 443 16.36 -35.40 14.37
N GLN A 444 16.84 -35.86 15.52
CA GLN A 444 18.15 -36.51 15.60
C GLN A 444 18.11 -37.93 15.01
N TYR A 445 19.00 -38.22 14.04
CA TYR A 445 19.20 -39.55 13.42
C TYR A 445 19.87 -40.56 14.36
N LYS A 446 19.18 -40.88 15.45
CA LYS A 446 19.51 -41.93 16.40
C LYS A 446 18.23 -42.64 16.79
N VAL A 447 18.32 -43.95 17.01
CA VAL A 447 17.19 -44.73 17.54
C VAL A 447 16.80 -44.21 18.92
N LYS A 448 17.79 -44.10 19.83
CA LYS A 448 17.61 -43.62 21.22
C LYS A 448 18.46 -42.37 21.52
N PRO A 449 18.04 -41.17 21.11
CA PRO A 449 18.78 -39.95 21.40
C PRO A 449 18.66 -39.54 22.88
N LYS A 450 19.74 -38.98 23.45
CA LYS A 450 19.67 -38.35 24.79
C LYS A 450 19.02 -36.98 24.67
N LEU A 451 18.09 -36.64 25.56
CA LEU A 451 17.38 -35.36 25.56
C LEU A 451 18.31 -34.12 25.51
N GLN A 452 19.36 -34.11 26.33
CA GLN A 452 20.36 -33.02 26.33
C GLN A 452 21.05 -32.82 24.96
N ASN A 453 21.30 -33.91 24.21
CA ASN A 453 21.93 -33.80 22.89
C ASN A 453 20.95 -33.29 21.83
N GLN A 454 19.66 -33.59 21.99
CA GLN A 454 18.60 -33.07 21.11
C GLN A 454 18.44 -31.56 21.29
N PHE A 455 18.40 -31.08 22.55
CA PHE A 455 18.38 -29.65 22.84
C PHE A 455 19.61 -28.92 22.31
N LYS A 456 20.82 -29.48 22.53
CA LYS A 456 22.05 -28.92 21.95
C LYS A 456 22.01 -28.83 20.42
N ALA A 457 21.44 -29.82 19.75
CA ALA A 457 21.29 -29.80 18.29
C ALA A 457 20.30 -28.73 17.84
N ALA A 458 19.15 -28.61 18.49
CA ALA A 458 18.16 -27.57 18.21
C ALA A 458 18.71 -26.16 18.47
N GLU A 459 19.40 -25.95 19.59
CA GLU A 459 20.05 -24.68 19.95
C GLU A 459 21.16 -24.32 18.96
N GLY A 460 22.02 -25.28 18.59
CA GLY A 460 23.07 -25.07 17.58
C GLY A 460 22.52 -24.75 16.19
N GLY A 461 21.32 -25.24 15.87
CA GLY A 461 20.56 -24.94 14.65
C GLY A 461 19.82 -23.60 14.67
N GLY A 462 19.69 -22.96 15.85
CA GLY A 462 18.81 -21.81 16.05
C GLY A 462 17.34 -22.13 15.80
N VAL A 463 16.88 -23.34 16.17
CA VAL A 463 15.51 -23.80 15.92
C VAL A 463 14.55 -23.19 16.94
N PRO A 464 13.46 -22.52 16.53
CA PRO A 464 12.59 -21.79 17.44
C PRO A 464 11.66 -22.68 18.27
N PHE A 465 11.28 -23.86 17.77
CA PHE A 465 10.36 -24.76 18.48
C PHE A 465 10.89 -26.17 18.63
N ALA A 466 10.56 -26.81 19.75
CA ALA A 466 10.76 -28.24 19.97
C ALA A 466 9.39 -28.94 20.15
N VAL A 467 9.17 -30.04 19.45
CA VAL A 467 8.03 -30.93 19.68
C VAL A 467 8.55 -32.17 20.41
N ILE A 468 8.15 -32.35 21.66
CA ILE A 468 8.69 -33.34 22.57
C ILE A 468 7.66 -34.44 22.80
N LEU A 469 8.05 -35.67 22.46
CA LEU A 469 7.26 -36.88 22.67
C LEU A 469 7.66 -37.53 24.01
N GLY A 470 6.65 -37.88 24.80
CA GLY A 470 6.76 -38.70 26.01
C GLY A 470 5.84 -39.92 25.90
N GLU A 471 6.19 -41.02 26.55
CA GLU A 471 5.43 -42.29 26.47
C GLU A 471 3.97 -42.12 26.94
N SER A 472 3.75 -41.37 28.02
CA SER A 472 2.42 -41.07 28.57
C SER A 472 1.60 -40.16 27.67
N GLU A 473 2.20 -39.06 27.19
CA GLU A 473 1.54 -38.07 26.35
C GLU A 473 1.16 -38.67 25.01
N GLN A 474 2.07 -39.43 24.39
CA GLN A 474 1.81 -40.08 23.11
C GLN A 474 0.70 -41.13 23.20
N ALA A 475 0.64 -41.89 24.31
CA ALA A 475 -0.46 -42.82 24.56
C ALA A 475 -1.82 -42.12 24.69
N ALA A 476 -1.83 -40.86 25.14
CA ALA A 476 -3.01 -39.98 25.18
C ALA A 476 -3.27 -39.24 23.86
N GLY A 477 -2.46 -39.45 22.82
CA GLY A 477 -2.60 -38.74 21.53
C GLY A 477 -2.06 -37.31 21.53
N GLN A 478 -1.15 -36.98 22.47
CA GLN A 478 -0.64 -35.65 22.73
C GLN A 478 0.87 -35.55 22.57
N VAL A 479 1.36 -34.35 22.28
CA VAL A 479 2.77 -33.99 22.28
C VAL A 479 2.98 -32.68 23.01
N LYS A 480 4.21 -32.42 23.46
CA LYS A 480 4.54 -31.17 24.13
C LYS A 480 5.26 -30.22 23.17
N VAL A 481 4.69 -29.04 22.92
CA VAL A 481 5.28 -28.00 22.07
C VAL A 481 5.98 -26.98 22.95
N LYS A 482 7.28 -26.80 22.76
CA LYS A 482 8.13 -25.88 23.55
C LYS A 482 8.76 -24.81 22.64
N GLU A 483 8.68 -23.56 23.05
CA GLU A 483 9.43 -22.46 22.44
C GLU A 483 10.84 -22.37 23.05
N MET A 484 11.84 -22.29 22.19
CA MET A 484 13.25 -22.31 22.55
C MET A 484 13.74 -20.91 22.93
N GLY A 485 14.54 -20.79 24.00
CA GLY A 485 15.16 -19.52 24.40
C GLY A 485 14.33 -18.63 25.35
N LEU A 486 13.17 -19.09 25.83
CA LEU A 486 12.36 -18.34 26.79
C LEU A 486 13.09 -18.08 28.13
N PRO A 487 12.92 -16.89 28.75
CA PRO A 487 13.58 -16.51 30.01
C PRO A 487 13.10 -17.36 31.19
N ASP A 488 13.94 -17.51 32.22
CA ASP A 488 13.57 -18.22 33.46
C ASP A 488 12.32 -17.58 34.10
N GLY A 489 11.35 -18.42 34.47
CA GLY A 489 10.06 -17.98 35.02
C GLY A 489 8.92 -17.75 34.01
N HIS A 490 9.15 -17.90 32.69
CA HIS A 490 8.07 -17.83 31.71
C HIS A 490 7.07 -19.01 31.86
N PRO A 491 5.74 -18.78 31.81
CA PRO A 491 4.74 -19.83 32.09
C PRO A 491 4.79 -21.01 31.11
N GLU A 492 5.25 -20.79 29.88
CA GLU A 492 5.39 -21.84 28.85
C GLU A 492 6.83 -22.35 28.69
N LYS A 493 7.73 -22.04 29.63
CA LYS A 493 9.15 -22.42 29.51
C LYS A 493 9.36 -23.92 29.32
N ASP A 494 8.53 -24.75 29.94
CA ASP A 494 8.63 -26.21 29.82
C ASP A 494 7.85 -26.79 28.65
N GLY A 495 7.10 -25.95 27.91
CA GLY A 495 6.25 -26.34 26.79
C GLY A 495 4.82 -26.67 27.21
N VAL A 496 3.91 -26.62 26.23
CA VAL A 496 2.47 -26.82 26.40
C VAL A 496 2.06 -28.15 25.76
N LEU A 497 1.11 -28.86 26.38
CA LEU A 497 0.53 -30.08 25.81
C LEU A 497 -0.45 -29.72 24.68
N VAL A 498 -0.34 -30.43 23.56
CA VAL A 498 -1.10 -30.20 22.34
C VAL A 498 -1.51 -31.55 21.77
N ASP A 499 -2.78 -31.70 21.40
CA ASP A 499 -3.27 -32.88 20.70
C ASP A 499 -2.61 -32.99 19.31
N ILE A 500 -2.21 -34.20 18.91
CA ILE A 500 -1.48 -34.41 17.65
C ILE A 500 -2.32 -33.95 16.44
N SER A 501 -3.66 -34.01 16.52
CA SER A 501 -4.59 -33.48 15.51
C SER A 501 -4.41 -31.98 15.26
N ASP A 502 -4.11 -31.23 16.32
CA ASP A 502 -4.04 -29.77 16.30
C ASP A 502 -2.60 -29.25 16.21
N LEU A 503 -1.61 -30.16 16.26
CA LEU A 503 -0.19 -29.84 16.23
C LEU A 503 0.20 -28.94 15.05
N VAL A 504 -0.30 -29.23 13.85
CA VAL A 504 0.00 -28.42 12.65
C VAL A 504 -0.57 -27.01 12.78
N ALA A 505 -1.81 -26.89 13.28
CA ALA A 505 -2.47 -25.61 13.47
C ALA A 505 -1.76 -24.80 14.56
N GLU A 506 -1.38 -25.44 15.67
CA GLU A 506 -0.68 -24.80 16.78
C GLU A 506 0.73 -24.36 16.39
N ILE A 507 1.48 -25.18 15.64
CA ILE A 507 2.78 -24.77 15.12
C ILE A 507 2.63 -23.65 14.09
N LYS A 508 1.64 -23.68 13.19
CA LYS A 508 1.41 -22.57 12.24
C LYS A 508 1.04 -21.28 12.96
N LYS A 509 0.18 -21.37 13.96
CA LYS A 509 -0.21 -20.29 14.86
C LYS A 509 1.04 -19.71 15.55
N ARG A 510 1.83 -20.54 16.23
CA ARG A 510 3.07 -20.12 16.88
C ARG A 510 4.11 -19.60 15.88
N ARG A 511 4.18 -20.17 14.66
CA ARG A 511 5.06 -19.69 13.57
C ARG A 511 4.67 -18.30 13.07
N SER A 512 3.36 -18.06 12.92
CA SER A 512 2.81 -16.72 12.68
C SER A 512 2.98 -15.79 13.89
N PHE A 513 3.41 -16.28 15.05
CA PHE A 513 3.74 -15.50 16.23
C PHE A 513 5.25 -15.47 16.57
N THR A 514 6.12 -16.14 15.79
CA THR A 514 7.60 -16.14 16.00
C THR A 514 8.37 -15.07 15.23
N THR A 515 7.70 -14.20 14.49
CA THR A 515 8.04 -12.76 14.54
C THR A 515 7.44 -12.20 15.84
N SER A 516 7.99 -12.78 16.92
CA SER A 516 7.83 -12.61 18.37
C SER A 516 6.49 -12.40 19.05
N VAL A 517 6.62 -12.85 20.30
CA VAL A 517 6.10 -12.22 21.51
C VAL A 517 4.61 -12.47 21.65
N LYS A 518 4.17 -12.65 22.89
CA LYS A 518 2.76 -12.52 23.25
C LYS A 518 2.19 -11.38 22.43
N VAL A 519 1.36 -11.69 21.44
CA VAL A 519 0.51 -10.70 20.80
C VAL A 519 -0.11 -9.96 21.98
N PRO A 520 0.14 -8.65 22.15
CA PRO A 520 -0.62 -7.87 23.10
C PRO A 520 -2.08 -8.22 22.78
N SER A 521 -2.90 -8.51 23.78
CA SER A 521 -4.31 -8.90 23.66
C SER A 521 -5.19 -7.92 22.85
N ASP A 522 -4.58 -6.93 22.22
CA ASP A 522 -5.07 -5.64 21.79
C ASP A 522 -4.72 -5.35 20.30
N ILE A 523 -4.22 -6.33 19.52
CA ILE A 523 -4.08 -6.20 18.06
C ILE A 523 -5.33 -6.74 17.35
N TYR A 524 -5.84 -5.98 16.38
CA TYR A 524 -7.01 -6.28 15.56
C TYR A 524 -6.70 -6.17 14.06
N ASP A 525 -7.34 -7.00 13.24
CA ASP A 525 -7.28 -6.88 11.78
C ASP A 525 -8.01 -5.62 11.32
N VAL A 526 -9.18 -5.36 11.89
CA VAL A 526 -9.98 -4.15 11.60
C VAL A 526 -10.41 -3.51 12.90
N VAL A 527 -10.13 -2.21 13.07
CA VAL A 527 -10.72 -1.40 14.14
C VAL A 527 -11.65 -0.38 13.50
N CYS A 528 -12.95 -0.48 13.77
CA CYS A 528 -13.94 0.47 13.31
C CYS A 528 -14.30 1.43 14.43
N ILE A 529 -14.08 2.74 14.20
CA ILE A 529 -14.46 3.81 15.12
C ILE A 529 -15.82 4.35 14.67
N GLY A 530 -16.86 4.20 15.49
CA GLY A 530 -18.22 4.61 15.19
C GLY A 530 -19.18 3.43 14.99
N GLY A 531 -20.11 3.26 15.92
CA GLY A 531 -21.18 2.26 15.96
C GLY A 531 -22.52 2.79 15.41
N GLY A 532 -22.48 3.75 14.47
CA GLY A 532 -23.66 4.14 13.71
C GLY A 532 -24.09 3.08 12.67
N PRO A 533 -25.22 3.27 11.98
CA PRO A 533 -25.73 2.30 11.01
C PRO A 533 -24.71 1.87 9.94
N VAL A 534 -23.84 2.79 9.49
CA VAL A 534 -22.80 2.52 8.49
C VAL A 534 -21.69 1.63 9.06
N GLY A 535 -21.11 2.00 10.22
CA GLY A 535 -20.05 1.22 10.86
C GLY A 535 -20.52 -0.18 11.28
N LEU A 536 -21.73 -0.27 11.85
CA LEU A 536 -22.36 -1.54 12.18
C LEU A 536 -22.61 -2.40 10.92
N SER A 537 -23.03 -1.80 9.80
CA SER A 537 -23.22 -2.52 8.53
C SER A 537 -21.90 -3.04 7.95
N LEU A 538 -20.82 -2.27 8.04
CA LEU A 538 -19.49 -2.73 7.61
C LEU A 538 -19.04 -3.95 8.42
N ILE A 539 -19.17 -3.91 9.75
CA ILE A 539 -18.79 -5.03 10.62
C ILE A 539 -19.68 -6.25 10.34
N ALA A 540 -20.99 -6.04 10.17
CA ALA A 540 -21.92 -7.11 9.82
C ALA A 540 -21.52 -7.77 8.50
N ALA A 541 -21.12 -6.99 7.48
CA ALA A 541 -20.64 -7.53 6.21
C ALA A 541 -19.37 -8.36 6.39
N LEU A 542 -18.38 -7.81 7.10
CA LEU A 542 -17.11 -8.50 7.38
C LEU A 542 -17.31 -9.81 8.17
N LYS A 543 -18.31 -9.87 9.05
CA LYS A 543 -18.62 -11.11 9.80
C LYS A 543 -19.49 -12.11 9.03
N SER A 544 -20.26 -11.63 8.05
CA SER A 544 -21.16 -12.47 7.26
C SER A 544 -20.48 -13.08 6.03
N PHE A 545 -19.47 -12.42 5.47
CA PHE A 545 -18.75 -12.92 4.28
C PHE A 545 -17.73 -14.01 4.66
N LYS A 546 -17.73 -15.11 3.90
CA LYS A 546 -16.91 -16.30 4.19
C LYS A 546 -15.40 -16.01 4.18
N SER A 547 -14.93 -15.12 3.30
CA SER A 547 -13.50 -14.78 3.18
C SER A 547 -13.02 -13.82 4.26
N THR A 548 -13.90 -13.14 5.01
CA THR A 548 -13.54 -12.16 6.04
C THR A 548 -14.05 -12.51 7.44
N SER A 549 -14.91 -13.52 7.59
CA SER A 549 -15.56 -13.86 8.87
C SER A 549 -14.57 -14.20 10.01
N HIS A 550 -13.39 -14.68 9.65
CA HIS A 550 -12.31 -15.06 10.57
C HIS A 550 -11.50 -13.86 11.09
N LEU A 551 -11.65 -12.67 10.51
CA LEU A 551 -10.93 -11.47 10.94
C LEU A 551 -11.27 -11.12 12.39
N ARG A 552 -10.27 -10.68 13.15
CA ARG A 552 -10.47 -10.12 14.49
C ARG A 552 -10.80 -8.64 14.38
N ILE A 553 -11.98 -8.25 14.85
CA ILE A 553 -12.54 -6.91 14.66
C ILE A 553 -12.82 -6.25 16.02
N ALA A 554 -12.47 -4.98 16.16
CA ALA A 554 -12.91 -4.13 17.26
C ALA A 554 -13.90 -3.08 16.76
N LEU A 555 -15.00 -2.88 17.48
CA LEU A 555 -15.88 -1.73 17.34
C LEU A 555 -15.67 -0.78 18.52
N VAL A 556 -15.35 0.48 18.25
CA VAL A 556 -15.22 1.52 19.29
C VAL A 556 -16.35 2.54 19.13
N GLU A 557 -17.21 2.67 20.13
CA GLU A 557 -18.33 3.62 20.15
C GLU A 557 -18.37 4.39 21.47
N GLY A 558 -18.42 5.72 21.35
CA GLY A 558 -18.50 6.63 22.50
C GLY A 558 -19.87 6.62 23.19
N GLN A 559 -20.93 6.32 22.45
CA GLN A 559 -22.29 6.19 22.95
C GLN A 559 -22.56 4.81 23.58
N ASP A 560 -23.65 4.74 24.35
CA ASP A 560 -24.14 3.49 24.92
C ASP A 560 -24.93 2.69 23.88
N LEU A 561 -24.31 1.64 23.34
CA LEU A 561 -24.94 0.77 22.35
C LEU A 561 -26.07 -0.08 22.96
N SER A 562 -26.13 -0.24 24.29
CA SER A 562 -27.21 -0.98 24.94
C SER A 562 -28.57 -0.31 24.74
N GLN A 563 -28.61 1.02 24.59
CA GLN A 563 -29.83 1.75 24.27
C GLN A 563 -30.35 1.39 22.87
N SER A 564 -29.45 1.28 21.89
CA SER A 564 -29.79 0.88 20.52
C SER A 564 -30.16 -0.61 20.44
N ALA A 565 -29.45 -1.47 21.18
CA ALA A 565 -29.74 -2.91 21.22
C ALA A 565 -31.10 -3.24 21.87
N ASN A 566 -31.47 -2.49 22.91
CA ASN A 566 -32.72 -2.65 23.64
C ASN A 566 -33.84 -1.74 23.12
N TRP A 567 -33.66 -1.11 21.96
CA TRP A 567 -34.66 -0.21 21.39
C TRP A 567 -36.01 -0.92 21.18
N GLN A 568 -37.02 -0.44 21.91
CA GLN A 568 -38.42 -0.87 21.84
C GLN A 568 -39.30 0.38 21.89
N PRO A 569 -39.69 0.95 20.74
CA PRO A 569 -40.55 2.13 20.73
C PRO A 569 -41.97 1.78 21.17
N ALA A 570 -42.72 2.79 21.62
CA ALA A 570 -44.15 2.63 21.81
C ALA A 570 -44.83 2.29 20.46
N ILE A 571 -45.93 1.52 20.51
CA ILE A 571 -46.62 0.98 19.31
C ILE A 571 -46.96 2.08 18.28
N ASN A 572 -47.25 3.30 18.74
CA ASN A 572 -47.72 4.42 17.92
C ASN A 572 -46.69 5.56 17.77
N GLU A 573 -45.47 5.39 18.24
CA GLU A 573 -44.41 6.41 18.17
C GLU A 573 -43.30 5.98 17.22
N TYR A 574 -42.71 6.92 16.49
CA TYR A 574 -41.56 6.70 15.61
C TYR A 574 -40.38 7.59 15.98
N SER A 575 -39.17 7.14 15.64
CA SER A 575 -37.95 7.91 15.73
C SER A 575 -37.88 8.96 14.62
N ASN A 576 -37.46 10.18 14.98
CA ASN A 576 -37.23 11.28 14.03
C ASN A 576 -36.20 10.94 12.95
N ARG A 577 -35.25 10.05 13.26
CA ARG A 577 -34.22 9.62 12.31
C ARG A 577 -34.71 8.39 11.57
N ALA A 578 -35.48 8.61 10.51
CA ALA A 578 -35.86 7.60 9.53
C ALA A 578 -35.22 7.91 8.18
N SER A 579 -34.69 6.87 7.52
CA SER A 579 -34.03 6.99 6.22
C SER A 579 -34.82 6.24 5.17
N SER A 580 -34.82 6.77 3.96
CA SER A 580 -35.33 6.08 2.78
C SER A 580 -34.23 5.17 2.21
N LEU A 581 -34.36 3.85 2.39
CA LEU A 581 -33.36 2.88 1.94
C LEU A 581 -33.66 2.41 0.52
N THR A 582 -32.66 2.55 -0.36
CA THR A 582 -32.75 2.08 -1.75
C THR A 582 -32.83 0.55 -1.83
N PRO A 583 -33.36 -0.02 -2.92
CA PRO A 583 -33.34 -1.46 -3.16
C PRO A 583 -31.92 -2.06 -3.08
N ALA A 584 -30.89 -1.35 -3.54
CA ALA A 584 -29.50 -1.79 -3.42
C ALA A 584 -29.05 -1.91 -1.94
N SER A 585 -29.39 -0.93 -1.11
CA SER A 585 -29.08 -0.96 0.33
C SER A 585 -29.85 -2.06 1.06
N ILE A 586 -31.12 -2.28 0.75
CA ILE A 586 -31.91 -3.40 1.31
C ILE A 586 -31.32 -4.74 0.87
N SER A 587 -30.93 -4.87 -0.40
CA SER A 587 -30.29 -6.08 -0.90
C SER A 587 -29.00 -6.39 -0.13
N PHE A 588 -28.18 -5.38 0.16
CA PHE A 588 -26.97 -5.54 0.97
C PHE A 588 -27.29 -5.98 2.39
N ILE A 589 -28.31 -5.37 3.03
CA ILE A 589 -28.77 -5.77 4.38
C ILE A 589 -29.29 -7.22 4.39
N LYS A 590 -30.00 -7.65 3.35
CA LYS A 590 -30.46 -9.03 3.18
C LYS A 590 -29.31 -10.01 2.95
N GLU A 591 -28.31 -9.64 2.14
CA GLU A 591 -27.12 -10.45 1.86
C GLU A 591 -26.35 -10.80 3.16
N MET A 592 -26.36 -9.91 4.14
CA MET A 592 -25.75 -10.12 5.46
C MET A 592 -26.62 -10.95 6.42
N GLY A 593 -27.88 -11.24 6.09
CA GLY A 593 -28.85 -11.86 7.01
C GLY A 593 -29.44 -10.91 8.07
N VAL A 594 -29.11 -9.62 8.03
CA VAL A 594 -29.56 -8.63 9.01
C VAL A 594 -31.05 -8.32 8.86
N TRP A 595 -31.59 -8.43 7.64
CA TRP A 595 -32.99 -8.09 7.34
C TRP A 595 -34.00 -8.90 8.16
N ASP A 596 -33.66 -10.14 8.52
CA ASP A 596 -34.52 -11.00 9.35
C ASP A 596 -34.65 -10.50 10.79
N HIS A 597 -33.73 -9.63 11.23
CA HIS A 597 -33.75 -8.99 12.54
C HIS A 597 -34.41 -7.60 12.54
N VAL A 598 -34.75 -7.06 11.36
CA VAL A 598 -35.48 -5.81 11.20
C VAL A 598 -36.95 -6.04 11.57
N ASP A 599 -37.54 -5.11 12.33
CA ASP A 599 -38.98 -5.13 12.55
C ASP A 599 -39.69 -4.60 11.30
N GLN A 600 -40.15 -5.53 10.48
CA GLN A 600 -40.78 -5.26 9.19
C GLN A 600 -42.16 -4.60 9.35
N GLY A 601 -42.84 -4.74 10.49
CA GLY A 601 -44.09 -4.04 10.76
C GLY A 601 -43.90 -2.53 10.90
N ARG A 602 -42.65 -2.07 11.02
CA ARG A 602 -42.25 -0.67 11.12
C ARG A 602 -41.47 -0.17 9.89
N ALA A 603 -41.38 -0.99 8.85
CA ALA A 603 -40.77 -0.63 7.57
C ALA A 603 -41.88 -0.31 6.55
N GLN A 604 -41.76 0.78 5.81
CA GLN A 604 -42.76 1.19 4.81
C GLN A 604 -42.15 1.29 3.42
N PRO A 605 -42.39 0.31 2.52
CA PRO A 605 -42.07 0.47 1.11
C PRO A 605 -42.97 1.55 0.50
N TYR A 606 -42.42 2.33 -0.43
CA TYR A 606 -43.17 3.26 -1.25
C TYR A 606 -42.76 3.14 -2.71
N ASP A 607 -43.74 3.16 -3.60
CA ASP A 607 -43.58 2.84 -5.02
C ASP A 607 -43.66 4.09 -5.90
N GLU A 608 -43.96 5.24 -5.28
CA GLU A 608 -44.14 6.51 -5.98
C GLU A 608 -43.49 7.68 -5.23
N MET A 609 -42.91 8.62 -5.98
CA MET A 609 -42.43 9.90 -5.46
C MET A 609 -42.92 11.07 -6.32
N GLN A 610 -43.53 12.05 -5.67
CA GLN A 610 -44.12 13.24 -6.27
C GLN A 610 -43.29 14.47 -5.93
N VAL A 611 -42.74 15.14 -6.95
CA VAL A 611 -41.85 16.29 -6.77
C VAL A 611 -42.34 17.47 -7.60
N TRP A 612 -42.53 18.64 -6.99
CA TRP A 612 -42.94 19.85 -7.74
C TRP A 612 -42.33 21.14 -7.19
N ASP A 613 -42.32 22.18 -8.04
CA ASP A 613 -41.85 23.52 -7.72
C ASP A 613 -43.02 24.42 -7.28
N GLY A 614 -42.94 24.98 -6.07
CA GLY A 614 -43.98 25.84 -5.51
C GLY A 614 -44.10 27.22 -6.15
N GLY A 615 -43.09 27.68 -6.91
CA GLY A 615 -43.06 28.99 -7.54
C GLY A 615 -43.60 29.02 -8.98
N ASN A 616 -43.44 27.94 -9.74
CA ASN A 616 -43.89 27.86 -11.14
C ASN A 616 -44.80 26.67 -11.47
N GLY A 617 -45.03 25.74 -10.52
CA GLY A 617 -45.96 24.62 -10.68
C GLY A 617 -45.43 23.43 -11.48
N SER A 618 -44.20 23.47 -11.98
CA SER A 618 -43.60 22.36 -12.72
C SER A 618 -43.43 21.11 -11.83
N GLN A 619 -43.70 19.92 -12.38
CA GLN A 619 -43.79 18.66 -11.63
C GLN A 619 -43.01 17.53 -12.31
N ILE A 620 -42.39 16.67 -11.50
CA ILE A 620 -41.82 15.38 -11.86
C ILE A 620 -42.47 14.30 -11.00
N GLN A 621 -43.01 13.29 -11.65
CA GLN A 621 -43.57 12.09 -11.02
C GLN A 621 -42.69 10.87 -11.32
N PHE A 622 -42.28 10.17 -10.26
CA PHE A 622 -41.65 8.87 -10.33
C PHE A 622 -42.71 7.81 -9.96
N ASP A 623 -43.37 7.23 -10.95
CA ASP A 623 -44.32 6.12 -10.78
C ASP A 623 -43.82 4.90 -11.56
N TRP A 624 -43.40 3.88 -10.82
CA TRP A 624 -42.92 2.61 -11.40
C TRP A 624 -44.05 1.73 -11.93
N THR A 625 -45.30 1.99 -11.55
CA THR A 625 -46.44 1.18 -11.99
C THR A 625 -46.76 1.39 -13.48
N GLU A 626 -46.71 2.64 -13.96
CA GLU A 626 -46.94 2.95 -15.38
C GLU A 626 -45.84 2.37 -16.28
N GLU A 627 -44.58 2.42 -15.84
CA GLU A 627 -43.44 1.91 -16.61
C GLU A 627 -43.37 0.37 -16.59
N ALA A 628 -43.71 -0.25 -15.45
CA ALA A 628 -43.89 -1.70 -15.32
C ALA A 628 -44.99 -2.24 -16.24
N GLN A 629 -46.12 -1.52 -16.37
CA GLN A 629 -47.18 -1.84 -17.32
C GLN A 629 -46.73 -1.64 -18.78
N ARG A 630 -45.94 -0.61 -19.06
CA ARG A 630 -45.43 -0.30 -20.41
C ARG A 630 -44.43 -1.33 -20.94
N TYR A 631 -43.65 -1.97 -20.04
CA TYR A 631 -42.63 -2.96 -20.39
C TYR A 631 -42.91 -4.38 -19.89
N ASN A 632 -44.12 -4.65 -19.37
CA ASN A 632 -44.54 -5.93 -18.81
C ASN A 632 -43.55 -6.50 -17.76
N SER A 633 -43.11 -5.64 -16.84
CA SER A 633 -42.17 -5.99 -15.76
C SER A 633 -42.83 -5.91 -14.38
N MET A 634 -42.23 -6.55 -13.37
CA MET A 634 -42.79 -6.54 -12.01
C MET A 634 -42.79 -5.10 -11.43
N PRO A 635 -43.82 -4.70 -10.66
CA PRO A 635 -43.82 -3.42 -9.94
C PRO A 635 -42.57 -3.29 -9.08
N ARG A 636 -41.91 -2.13 -9.11
CA ARG A 636 -40.68 -1.87 -8.36
C ARG A 636 -40.92 -0.84 -7.26
N THR A 637 -40.39 -1.13 -6.09
CA THR A 637 -40.35 -0.20 -4.96
C THR A 637 -39.25 0.83 -5.18
N VAL A 638 -39.59 2.13 -5.01
CA VAL A 638 -38.62 3.24 -5.11
C VAL A 638 -37.61 3.09 -3.98
N ALA A 639 -38.10 2.99 -2.75
CA ALA A 639 -37.29 2.78 -1.55
C ALA A 639 -38.19 2.34 -0.38
N THR A 640 -37.57 1.94 0.73
CA THR A 640 -38.27 1.58 1.96
C THR A 640 -37.86 2.51 3.08
N MET A 641 -38.83 3.21 3.67
CA MET A 641 -38.62 4.00 4.87
C MET A 641 -38.38 3.09 6.06
N LEU A 642 -37.27 3.34 6.77
CA LEU A 642 -36.88 2.59 7.94
C LEU A 642 -36.26 3.51 8.99
N GLU A 643 -36.67 3.34 10.25
CA GLU A 643 -36.04 4.03 11.38
C GLU A 643 -34.58 3.57 11.54
N ASN A 644 -33.66 4.53 11.65
CA ASN A 644 -32.25 4.22 11.85
C ASN A 644 -32.03 3.41 13.13
N ALA A 645 -32.86 3.63 14.17
CA ALA A 645 -32.85 2.84 15.39
C ALA A 645 -33.28 1.38 15.18
N ASN A 646 -34.27 1.12 14.30
CA ASN A 646 -34.68 -0.24 13.93
C ASN A 646 -33.54 -0.97 13.20
N LEU A 647 -32.88 -0.29 12.26
CA LEU A 647 -31.71 -0.82 11.56
C LEU A 647 -30.53 -1.09 12.50
N SER A 648 -30.15 -0.13 13.34
CA SER A 648 -29.06 -0.30 14.31
C SER A 648 -29.35 -1.44 15.29
N ARG A 649 -30.58 -1.58 15.77
CA ARG A 649 -30.99 -2.72 16.61
C ARG A 649 -30.84 -4.05 15.88
N ALA A 650 -31.30 -4.13 14.63
CA ALA A 650 -31.20 -5.34 13.81
C ALA A 650 -29.73 -5.74 13.59
N LEU A 651 -28.88 -4.77 13.27
CA LEU A 651 -27.44 -4.96 13.12
C LEU A 651 -26.78 -5.44 14.42
N LEU A 652 -27.08 -4.82 15.56
CA LEU A 652 -26.54 -5.24 16.86
C LEU A 652 -27.02 -6.65 17.25
N ARG A 653 -28.30 -6.98 17.02
CA ARG A 653 -28.82 -8.34 17.24
C ARG A 653 -28.09 -9.38 16.39
N HIS A 654 -27.84 -9.07 15.12
CA HIS A 654 -27.05 -9.92 14.23
C HIS A 654 -25.60 -10.04 14.71
N LEU A 655 -24.99 -8.96 15.20
CA LEU A 655 -23.59 -8.94 15.63
C LEU A 655 -23.35 -9.64 16.97
N ASN A 656 -24.34 -9.66 17.87
CA ASN A 656 -24.23 -10.33 19.17
C ASN A 656 -23.84 -11.81 19.07
N GLN A 657 -24.17 -12.49 17.97
CA GLN A 657 -23.77 -13.90 17.79
C GLN A 657 -22.25 -14.08 17.59
N TYR A 658 -21.54 -13.01 17.25
CA TYR A 658 -20.09 -12.98 17.01
C TYR A 658 -19.30 -12.33 18.15
N GLU A 659 -19.96 -11.71 19.13
CA GLU A 659 -19.28 -11.09 20.27
C GLU A 659 -18.49 -12.13 21.07
N GLY A 660 -17.22 -11.84 21.36
CA GLY A 660 -16.28 -12.79 21.97
C GLY A 660 -15.81 -13.92 21.02
N LYS A 661 -16.29 -13.96 19.78
CA LYS A 661 -15.88 -14.88 18.70
C LYS A 661 -15.19 -14.10 17.57
N GLY A 662 -14.19 -13.31 17.95
CA GLY A 662 -13.42 -12.45 17.04
C GLY A 662 -14.08 -11.10 16.74
N LEU A 663 -15.13 -10.71 17.47
CA LEU A 663 -15.64 -9.34 17.54
C LEU A 663 -15.60 -8.88 18.99
N ASP A 664 -14.88 -7.78 19.25
CA ASP A 664 -14.83 -7.11 20.55
C ASP A 664 -15.53 -5.74 20.42
N ILE A 665 -16.56 -5.48 21.24
CA ILE A 665 -17.35 -4.25 21.21
C ILE A 665 -17.02 -3.37 22.42
N PHE A 666 -16.38 -2.23 22.16
CA PHE A 666 -16.05 -1.20 23.14
C PHE A 666 -17.11 -0.09 23.12
N SER A 667 -18.21 -0.27 23.85
CA SER A 667 -19.22 0.78 24.05
C SER A 667 -18.82 1.75 25.16
N LYS A 668 -19.39 2.97 25.20
CA LYS A 668 -19.04 4.04 26.15
C LYS A 668 -17.54 4.35 26.18
N THR A 669 -16.89 4.22 25.04
CA THR A 669 -15.44 4.27 24.90
C THR A 669 -15.06 5.23 23.79
N LEU A 670 -14.28 6.25 24.12
CA LEU A 670 -13.78 7.24 23.18
C LEU A 670 -12.32 6.97 22.82
N VAL A 671 -11.94 7.37 21.62
CA VAL A 671 -10.53 7.38 21.18
C VAL A 671 -9.91 8.69 21.63
N SER A 672 -8.96 8.65 22.57
CA SER A 672 -8.32 9.85 23.11
C SER A 672 -7.16 10.35 22.25
N SER A 673 -6.45 9.42 21.61
CA SER A 673 -5.33 9.71 20.71
C SER A 673 -5.10 8.54 19.77
N ILE A 674 -4.54 8.84 18.61
CA ILE A 674 -4.10 7.85 17.62
C ILE A 674 -2.65 8.20 17.29
N GLY A 675 -1.77 7.21 17.41
CA GLY A 675 -0.36 7.31 17.03
C GLY A 675 0.05 6.14 16.16
N HIS A 676 1.29 6.13 15.72
CA HIS A 676 1.86 4.95 15.10
C HIS A 676 2.42 4.01 16.17
N GLY A 677 2.39 2.71 15.88
CA GLY A 677 3.07 1.71 16.69
C GLY A 677 4.59 1.90 16.69
N ILE A 678 5.27 1.09 17.48
CA ILE A 678 6.72 1.10 17.56
C ILE A 678 7.23 -0.06 16.70
N ASP A 679 8.29 0.18 15.92
CA ASP A 679 9.04 -0.94 15.34
C ASP A 679 9.73 -1.68 16.49
N ASN A 680 9.23 -2.86 16.81
CA ASN A 680 9.82 -3.70 17.81
C ASN A 680 10.51 -4.86 17.08
N PRO A 681 11.86 -4.88 17.06
CA PRO A 681 12.65 -5.89 16.37
C PRO A 681 12.42 -7.32 16.89
N ALA A 682 11.79 -7.44 18.05
CA ALA A 682 11.21 -8.69 18.47
C ALA A 682 9.96 -8.98 17.62
N THR A 683 8.84 -8.25 17.79
CA THR A 683 7.49 -8.48 17.21
C THR A 683 7.40 -8.27 15.69
N PHE A 684 6.23 -7.85 15.24
CA PHE A 684 6.02 -7.24 13.94
C PHE A 684 6.43 -5.78 13.98
N ASN A 685 6.92 -5.27 12.87
CA ASN A 685 7.11 -3.85 12.68
C ASN A 685 5.71 -3.18 12.58
N MET A 686 5.30 -2.53 13.67
CA MET A 686 4.04 -1.79 13.77
C MET A 686 4.22 -0.29 13.55
N SER A 687 5.40 0.16 13.08
CA SER A 687 5.69 1.59 12.85
C SER A 687 4.73 2.27 11.87
N THR A 688 4.08 1.49 11.00
CA THR A 688 3.05 2.01 10.09
C THR A 688 1.63 1.83 10.63
N TRP A 689 1.43 0.97 11.64
CA TRP A 689 0.10 0.60 12.14
C TRP A 689 -0.46 1.67 13.08
N PRO A 690 -1.72 2.09 12.91
CA PRO A 690 -2.39 2.95 13.86
C PRO A 690 -2.60 2.24 15.21
N VAL A 691 -2.20 2.91 16.29
CA VAL A 691 -2.41 2.51 17.68
C VAL A 691 -3.31 3.55 18.35
N LEU A 692 -4.49 3.11 18.76
CA LEU A 692 -5.55 3.91 19.35
C LEU A 692 -5.49 3.79 20.87
N SER A 693 -5.46 4.92 21.57
CA SER A 693 -5.64 4.96 23.02
C SER A 693 -7.12 5.12 23.35
N LEU A 694 -7.67 4.18 24.09
CA LEU A 694 -9.09 4.13 24.45
C LEU A 694 -9.30 4.67 25.87
N LYS A 695 -10.35 5.49 26.03
CA LYS A 695 -10.80 6.02 27.31
C LYS A 695 -12.27 5.72 27.54
N THR A 696 -12.56 4.92 28.57
CA THR A 696 -13.92 4.60 28.98
C THR A 696 -14.52 5.77 29.76
N SER A 697 -15.80 6.08 29.53
CA SER A 697 -16.44 7.25 30.17
C SER A 697 -16.67 7.12 31.68
N ALA A 698 -16.42 5.96 32.29
CA ALA A 698 -16.87 5.63 33.64
C ALA A 698 -15.78 5.36 34.70
N GLU A 699 -14.50 5.19 34.35
CA GLU A 699 -13.45 4.85 35.34
C GLU A 699 -12.09 5.51 35.05
N ALA A 700 -11.39 5.92 36.11
CA ALA A 700 -10.03 6.45 36.09
C ALA A 700 -8.97 5.35 35.95
N SER A 701 -9.16 4.40 35.02
CA SER A 701 -8.15 3.40 34.66
C SER A 701 -7.17 3.99 33.63
N GLU A 702 -5.95 3.47 33.58
CA GLU A 702 -5.00 3.81 32.52
C GLU A 702 -5.61 3.54 31.13
N PRO A 703 -5.36 4.41 30.14
CA PRO A 703 -5.91 4.25 28.79
C PRO A 703 -5.41 2.95 28.15
N ARG A 704 -6.35 2.12 27.70
CA ARG A 704 -6.05 0.85 27.00
C ARG A 704 -5.65 1.15 25.56
N ALA A 705 -4.45 0.75 25.16
CA ALA A 705 -4.00 0.91 23.77
C ALA A 705 -4.38 -0.33 22.94
N ILE A 706 -4.99 -0.12 21.78
CA ILE A 706 -5.26 -1.16 20.78
C ILE A 706 -4.64 -0.80 19.43
N ALA A 707 -4.19 -1.79 18.66
CA ALA A 707 -3.59 -1.58 17.35
C ALA A 707 -4.46 -2.15 16.24
N ALA A 708 -4.51 -1.45 15.10
CA ALA A 708 -5.29 -1.86 13.94
C ALA A 708 -4.37 -2.12 12.74
N ARG A 709 -4.56 -3.27 12.08
CA ARG A 709 -3.96 -3.51 10.76
C ARG A 709 -4.58 -2.60 9.70
N LEU A 710 -5.90 -2.40 9.81
CA LEU A 710 -6.71 -1.41 9.11
C LEU A 710 -7.62 -0.69 10.12
N MET A 711 -7.54 0.63 10.18
CA MET A 711 -8.45 1.47 10.95
C MET A 711 -9.54 2.06 10.04
N VAL A 712 -10.80 1.99 10.46
CA VAL A 712 -11.92 2.54 9.71
C VAL A 712 -12.62 3.63 10.52
N GLY A 713 -12.68 4.84 9.96
CA GLY A 713 -13.47 5.95 10.49
C GLY A 713 -14.91 5.87 10.00
N ALA A 714 -15.85 5.66 10.91
CA ALA A 714 -17.32 5.63 10.71
C ALA A 714 -18.05 6.50 11.77
N ASP A 715 -17.31 7.42 12.40
CA ASP A 715 -17.63 8.23 13.58
C ASP A 715 -18.10 9.65 13.23
N GLY A 716 -18.34 9.90 11.94
CA GLY A 716 -19.00 11.09 11.43
C GLY A 716 -18.08 12.28 11.18
N ALA A 717 -18.68 13.47 11.08
CA ALA A 717 -18.02 14.66 10.56
C ALA A 717 -16.80 15.14 11.36
N ASN A 718 -16.58 14.67 12.61
CA ASN A 718 -15.41 15.01 13.43
C ASN A 718 -14.52 13.78 13.68
N SER A 719 -14.30 12.96 12.65
CA SER A 719 -13.56 11.70 12.73
C SER A 719 -12.08 11.86 13.17
N PRO A 720 -11.68 11.39 14.37
CA PRO A 720 -10.27 11.20 14.73
C PRO A 720 -9.48 10.36 13.73
N ALA A 721 -10.07 9.33 13.11
CA ALA A 721 -9.39 8.55 12.08
C ALA A 721 -9.00 9.41 10.87
N ARG A 722 -9.89 10.31 10.41
CA ARG A 722 -9.61 11.25 9.33
C ARG A 722 -8.52 12.23 9.70
N THR A 723 -8.57 12.80 10.90
CA THR A 723 -7.54 13.73 11.40
C THR A 723 -6.17 13.07 11.49
N PHE A 724 -6.10 11.84 12.02
CA PHE A 724 -4.85 11.07 12.09
C PHE A 724 -4.27 10.78 10.70
N ALA A 725 -5.12 10.43 9.74
CA ALA A 725 -4.70 10.15 8.37
C ALA A 725 -4.25 11.39 7.58
N GLY A 726 -4.38 12.60 8.14
CA GLY A 726 -4.06 13.85 7.45
C GLY A 726 -4.98 14.14 6.25
N ILE A 727 -6.16 13.51 6.20
CA ILE A 727 -7.09 13.65 5.08
C ILE A 727 -7.92 14.92 5.30
N ALA A 728 -7.75 15.90 4.42
CA ALA A 728 -8.56 17.11 4.43
C ALA A 728 -10.01 16.82 4.00
N SER A 729 -10.96 17.58 4.55
CA SER A 729 -12.37 17.51 4.22
C SER A 729 -12.88 18.90 3.89
N ASN A 730 -13.06 19.17 2.61
CA ASN A 730 -13.48 20.47 2.10
C ASN A 730 -15.00 20.54 1.94
N GLY A 731 -15.55 21.75 1.93
CA GLY A 731 -16.98 21.98 1.70
C GLY A 731 -17.47 23.32 2.27
N TRP A 732 -18.78 23.53 2.27
CA TRP A 732 -19.42 24.77 2.69
C TRP A 732 -20.68 24.50 3.51
N ASP A 733 -21.07 25.50 4.30
CA ASP A 733 -22.35 25.49 5.01
C ASP A 733 -23.41 26.10 4.10
N TYR A 734 -24.56 25.44 3.98
CA TYR A 734 -25.64 25.93 3.11
C TYR A 734 -26.34 27.16 3.66
N GLY A 735 -26.07 27.56 4.90
CA GLY A 735 -26.85 28.60 5.59
C GLY A 735 -28.33 28.23 5.66
N ARG A 736 -28.62 26.93 5.83
CA ARG A 736 -29.96 26.34 5.94
C ARG A 736 -30.01 25.35 7.10
N HIS A 737 -31.20 25.19 7.66
CA HIS A 737 -31.52 24.19 8.67
C HIS A 737 -32.55 23.21 8.13
N GLY A 738 -32.36 21.92 8.40
CA GLY A 738 -33.39 20.90 8.21
C GLY A 738 -34.22 20.79 9.47
N VAL A 739 -35.51 21.12 9.40
CA VAL A 739 -36.51 20.86 10.44
C VAL A 739 -37.10 19.49 10.20
N VAL A 740 -37.10 18.64 11.22
CA VAL A 740 -37.64 17.27 11.16
C VAL A 740 -38.71 17.07 12.21
N ALA A 741 -39.71 16.25 11.88
CA ALA A 741 -40.79 15.88 12.80
C ALA A 741 -41.44 14.57 12.36
N THR A 742 -42.10 13.89 13.29
CA THR A 742 -42.96 12.75 12.99
C THR A 742 -44.41 13.21 12.95
N LEU A 743 -45.08 12.96 11.83
CA LEU A 743 -46.42 13.45 11.54
C LEU A 743 -47.47 12.34 11.62
N THR A 744 -48.69 12.74 11.95
CA THR A 744 -49.91 11.94 11.84
C THR A 744 -50.75 12.51 10.72
N LEU A 745 -51.11 11.66 9.76
CA LEU A 745 -51.86 12.03 8.58
C LEU A 745 -53.30 11.55 8.67
N SER A 746 -54.20 12.25 7.98
CA SER A 746 -55.61 11.91 8.00
C SER A 746 -55.91 10.54 7.37
N PRO A 747 -56.70 9.64 8.02
CA PRO A 747 -56.96 8.27 7.54
C PRO A 747 -57.77 8.18 6.24
N ASN A 748 -58.54 9.22 5.90
CA ASN A 748 -59.53 9.20 4.82
C ASN A 748 -58.96 9.27 3.39
N SER A 749 -57.64 9.22 3.21
CA SER A 749 -57.03 9.17 1.87
C SER A 749 -56.75 7.71 1.46
N ASN A 750 -57.40 7.23 0.38
CA ASN A 750 -57.08 5.96 -0.31
C ASN A 750 -55.63 5.85 -0.84
N VAL A 751 -54.76 6.80 -0.49
CA VAL A 751 -53.40 6.99 -0.98
C VAL A 751 -52.36 6.38 -0.01
N TRP A 752 -52.71 6.11 1.25
CA TRP A 752 -51.71 5.74 2.28
C TRP A 752 -51.73 4.27 2.74
N SER A 753 -52.61 3.41 2.22
CA SER A 753 -52.80 2.03 2.72
C SER A 753 -52.26 0.90 1.82
N ASP A 754 -52.23 1.04 0.49
CA ASP A 754 -51.76 -0.04 -0.42
C ASP A 754 -50.63 0.37 -1.39
N LYS A 755 -50.51 1.67 -1.72
CA LYS A 755 -49.42 2.25 -2.53
C LYS A 755 -48.95 3.53 -1.86
N SER A 756 -47.95 3.44 -1.00
CA SER A 756 -47.44 4.63 -0.32
C SER A 756 -46.69 5.55 -1.31
N THR A 757 -46.91 6.86 -1.18
CA THR A 757 -46.30 7.89 -2.02
C THR A 757 -45.48 8.85 -1.15
N ALA A 758 -44.25 9.15 -1.56
CA ALA A 758 -43.44 10.20 -0.96
C ALA A 758 -43.67 11.54 -1.67
N TYR A 759 -43.75 12.64 -0.93
CA TYR A 759 -44.03 13.97 -1.47
C TYR A 759 -42.88 14.92 -1.18
N GLN A 760 -42.47 15.71 -2.17
CA GLN A 760 -41.50 16.78 -2.01
C GLN A 760 -41.91 18.02 -2.79
N ARG A 761 -41.95 19.18 -2.12
CA ARG A 761 -42.21 20.47 -2.75
C ARG A 761 -41.02 21.40 -2.56
N PHE A 762 -40.54 22.03 -3.63
CA PHE A 762 -39.52 23.08 -3.53
C PHE A 762 -40.17 24.42 -3.18
N LEU A 763 -39.66 25.06 -2.11
CA LEU A 763 -40.13 26.37 -1.63
C LEU A 763 -38.98 27.39 -1.74
N PRO A 764 -38.66 27.87 -2.95
CA PRO A 764 -37.48 28.71 -3.22
C PRO A 764 -37.38 29.91 -2.29
N ASP A 765 -38.48 30.65 -2.15
CA ASP A 765 -38.50 31.88 -1.33
C ASP A 765 -38.49 31.63 0.18
N LEU A 766 -38.59 30.37 0.61
CA LEU A 766 -38.44 29.97 2.01
C LEU A 766 -37.14 29.20 2.24
N GLY A 767 -36.27 29.12 1.24
CA GLY A 767 -34.90 28.66 1.37
C GLY A 767 -34.70 27.15 1.25
N GLY A 768 -35.68 26.37 0.81
CA GLY A 768 -35.44 24.96 0.51
C GLY A 768 -36.69 24.10 0.36
N PRO A 769 -36.52 22.80 0.07
CA PRO A 769 -37.64 21.88 -0.08
C PRO A 769 -38.26 21.45 1.26
N ILE A 770 -39.54 21.10 1.20
CA ILE A 770 -40.27 20.35 2.22
C ILE A 770 -40.61 18.96 1.68
N ALA A 771 -40.39 17.91 2.47
CA ALA A 771 -40.66 16.54 2.10
C ALA A 771 -41.40 15.78 3.20
N ILE A 772 -42.39 14.98 2.81
CA ILE A 772 -43.12 14.04 3.67
C ILE A 772 -42.93 12.64 3.10
N LEU A 773 -42.36 11.75 3.92
CA LEU A 773 -42.08 10.36 3.55
C LEU A 773 -42.93 9.38 4.37
N PRO A 774 -43.51 8.35 3.76
CA PRO A 774 -44.48 7.48 4.40
C PRO A 774 -43.89 6.55 5.45
N LEU A 775 -44.59 6.43 6.59
CA LEU A 775 -44.35 5.46 7.65
C LEU A 775 -45.64 4.65 7.90
N PRO A 776 -45.57 3.45 8.49
CA PRO A 776 -46.76 2.63 8.71
C PRO A 776 -47.77 3.32 9.65
N GLY A 777 -49.06 3.00 9.47
CA GLY A 777 -50.13 3.48 10.35
C GLY A 777 -50.47 4.97 10.20
N TYR A 778 -50.55 5.47 8.95
CA TYR A 778 -50.82 6.87 8.62
C TYR A 778 -49.84 7.85 9.28
N ARG A 779 -48.60 7.40 9.49
CA ARG A 779 -47.51 8.25 9.97
C ARG A 779 -46.65 8.70 8.81
N ALA A 780 -45.90 9.78 9.03
CA ALA A 780 -44.92 10.22 8.06
C ALA A 780 -43.72 10.91 8.71
N SER A 781 -42.56 10.81 8.08
CA SER A 781 -41.37 11.56 8.43
C SER A 781 -41.35 12.87 7.64
N LEU A 782 -41.20 13.99 8.33
CA LEU A 782 -41.05 15.32 7.74
C LEU A 782 -39.57 15.70 7.68
N VAL A 783 -39.15 16.27 6.53
CA VAL A 783 -37.89 17.01 6.41
C VAL A 783 -38.15 18.32 5.67
N TRP A 784 -37.99 19.45 6.36
CA TRP A 784 -38.16 20.79 5.80
C TRP A 784 -36.84 21.58 5.86
N SER A 785 -36.19 21.73 4.71
CA SER A 785 -35.01 22.60 4.58
C SER A 785 -35.45 24.05 4.42
N THR A 786 -34.99 24.93 5.30
CA THR A 786 -35.34 26.35 5.29
C THR A 786 -34.23 27.22 5.90
N THR A 787 -34.39 28.54 5.91
CA THR A 787 -33.43 29.45 6.54
C THR A 787 -33.38 29.25 8.06
N PRO A 788 -32.27 29.56 8.75
CA PRO A 788 -32.18 29.46 10.20
C PRO A 788 -33.27 30.26 10.94
N GLN A 789 -33.67 31.42 10.39
CA GLN A 789 -34.73 32.26 10.92
C GLN A 789 -36.10 31.57 10.83
N ASN A 790 -36.43 31.02 9.66
CA ASN A 790 -37.69 30.30 9.45
C ASN A 790 -37.73 28.99 10.27
N ALA A 791 -36.60 28.29 10.39
CA ALA A 791 -36.51 27.11 11.24
C ALA A 791 -36.73 27.45 12.72
N ALA A 792 -36.16 28.56 13.20
CA ALA A 792 -36.39 29.04 14.56
C ALA A 792 -37.85 29.44 14.78
N TYR A 793 -38.47 30.11 13.79
CA TYR A 793 -39.90 30.44 13.80
C TYR A 793 -40.76 29.18 13.90
N LEU A 794 -40.55 28.20 13.02
CA LEU A 794 -41.31 26.95 13.02
C LEU A 794 -41.19 26.19 14.34
N LYS A 795 -40.00 26.20 14.96
CA LYS A 795 -39.77 25.59 16.29
C LYS A 795 -40.41 26.33 17.46
N SER A 796 -40.75 27.60 17.28
CA SER A 796 -41.45 28.39 18.30
C SER A 796 -42.96 28.14 18.32
N LEU A 797 -43.50 27.50 17.28
CA LEU A 797 -44.92 27.22 17.15
C LEU A 797 -45.37 26.07 18.06
N SER A 798 -46.65 26.10 18.43
CA SER A 798 -47.33 24.94 19.02
C SER A 798 -47.35 23.76 18.04
N SER A 799 -47.57 22.53 18.55
CA SER A 799 -47.62 21.34 17.68
C SER A 799 -48.79 21.41 16.69
N GLU A 800 -49.90 21.99 17.11
CA GLU A 800 -51.10 22.24 16.32
C GLU A 800 -50.84 23.26 15.21
N THR A 801 -50.26 24.41 15.57
CA THR A 801 -49.92 25.47 14.61
C THR A 801 -48.85 25.01 13.62
N PHE A 802 -47.90 24.19 14.05
CA PHE A 802 -46.91 23.60 13.16
C PHE A 802 -47.55 22.63 12.14
N ALA A 803 -48.50 21.78 12.57
CA ALA A 803 -49.23 20.90 11.65
C ALA A 803 -49.99 21.68 10.56
N ILE A 804 -50.58 22.82 10.95
CA ILE A 804 -51.21 23.79 10.03
C ILE A 804 -50.16 24.31 9.05
N MET A 805 -49.00 24.77 9.53
CA MET A 805 -47.93 25.29 8.68
C MET A 805 -47.39 24.25 7.69
N VAL A 806 -47.24 22.99 8.09
CA VAL A 806 -46.84 21.91 7.19
C VAL A 806 -47.90 21.67 6.13
N SER A 807 -49.18 21.61 6.51
CA SER A 807 -50.29 21.41 5.57
C SER A 807 -50.42 22.57 4.58
N ALA A 808 -50.24 23.81 5.06
CA ALA A 808 -50.18 25.03 4.26
C ALA A 808 -49.00 24.99 3.28
N ALA A 809 -47.83 24.54 3.73
CA ALA A 809 -46.61 24.48 2.91
C ALA A 809 -46.75 23.60 1.67
N PHE A 810 -47.65 22.60 1.66
CA PHE A 810 -47.92 21.78 0.47
C PHE A 810 -49.06 22.29 -0.42
N ARG A 811 -49.86 23.26 0.03
CA ARG A 811 -51.11 23.66 -0.63
C ARG A 811 -51.15 25.11 -1.07
N MET A 812 -50.62 26.02 -0.26
CA MET A 812 -50.74 27.46 -0.47
C MET A 812 -49.76 28.00 -1.51
N SER A 813 -50.08 29.14 -2.12
CA SER A 813 -49.17 29.87 -2.99
C SER A 813 -47.94 30.36 -2.21
N MET A 814 -46.82 30.65 -2.89
CA MET A 814 -45.63 31.18 -2.20
C MET A 814 -45.88 32.53 -1.52
N ALA A 815 -46.76 33.38 -2.09
CA ALA A 815 -47.11 34.66 -1.51
C ALA A 815 -47.90 34.51 -0.20
N ASP A 816 -48.89 33.61 -0.19
CA ASP A 816 -49.68 33.34 1.01
C ASP A 816 -48.82 32.64 2.08
N LEU A 817 -47.98 31.70 1.67
CA LEU A 817 -47.12 30.98 2.60
C LEU A 817 -46.09 31.93 3.25
N LYS A 818 -45.53 32.89 2.51
CA LYS A 818 -44.70 33.96 3.08
C LYS A 818 -45.45 34.78 4.13
N TYR A 819 -46.70 35.14 3.84
CA TYR A 819 -47.54 35.86 4.80
C TYR A 819 -47.76 35.04 6.08
N MET A 820 -48.00 33.73 5.97
CA MET A 820 -48.14 32.84 7.14
C MET A 820 -46.91 32.88 8.06
N PHE A 821 -45.69 33.02 7.54
CA PHE A 821 -44.46 33.18 8.33
C PHE A 821 -44.35 34.54 9.05
N THR A 822 -45.20 35.52 8.74
CA THR A 822 -45.23 36.83 9.41
C THR A 822 -46.20 36.88 10.60
N LEU A 823 -47.05 35.85 10.74
CA LEU A 823 -48.02 35.76 11.83
C LEU A 823 -47.33 35.51 13.17
N SER A 824 -47.92 36.00 14.26
CA SER A 824 -47.35 35.81 15.60
C SER A 824 -47.39 34.33 16.01
N PRO A 825 -46.28 33.74 16.49
CA PRO A 825 -46.26 32.39 17.07
C PRO A 825 -47.16 32.22 18.31
N GLU A 826 -47.48 33.34 18.96
CA GLU A 826 -48.19 33.37 20.26
C GLU A 826 -49.71 33.34 20.11
N ASP A 827 -50.24 33.62 18.91
CA ASP A 827 -51.67 33.53 18.64
C ASP A 827 -52.00 32.21 17.92
N PRO A 828 -52.48 31.18 18.65
CA PRO A 828 -52.71 29.86 18.08
C PRO A 828 -53.84 29.83 17.03
N ARG A 829 -54.72 30.84 16.99
CA ARG A 829 -55.83 30.90 16.02
C ARG A 829 -55.47 31.62 14.74
N ALA A 830 -54.47 32.51 14.76
CA ALA A 830 -54.11 33.33 13.59
C ALA A 830 -53.81 32.48 12.35
N HIS A 831 -52.98 31.43 12.47
CA HIS A 831 -52.67 30.54 11.35
C HIS A 831 -53.85 29.69 10.90
N GLU A 832 -54.68 29.23 11.84
CA GLU A 832 -55.83 28.40 11.52
C GLU A 832 -56.90 29.19 10.75
N ASP A 833 -57.20 30.41 11.21
CA ASP A 833 -58.18 31.29 10.59
C ASP A 833 -57.72 31.73 9.19
N GLU A 834 -56.45 32.10 9.03
CA GLU A 834 -55.86 32.46 7.73
C GLU A 834 -55.85 31.27 6.76
N MET A 835 -55.46 30.07 7.21
CA MET A 835 -55.49 28.89 6.37
C MET A 835 -56.92 28.55 5.92
N LYS A 836 -57.90 28.57 6.84
CA LYS A 836 -59.32 28.32 6.53
C LYS A 836 -59.88 29.34 5.55
N TRP A 837 -59.51 30.61 5.69
CA TRP A 837 -59.99 31.66 4.80
C TRP A 837 -59.39 31.57 3.40
N ARG A 838 -58.07 31.28 3.28
CA ARG A 838 -57.36 31.26 1.99
C ARG A 838 -57.56 29.99 1.18
N LEU A 839 -57.69 28.83 1.83
CA LEU A 839 -57.70 27.53 1.16
C LEU A 839 -58.80 27.38 0.08
N PRO A 840 -60.05 27.87 0.27
CA PRO A 840 -61.09 27.83 -0.77
C PRO A 840 -60.77 28.64 -2.04
N TYR A 841 -59.87 29.62 -1.94
CA TYR A 841 -59.47 30.51 -3.03
C TYR A 841 -58.08 30.19 -3.58
N THR A 842 -57.43 29.15 -3.05
CA THR A 842 -56.11 28.69 -3.50
C THR A 842 -56.28 27.57 -4.51
N GLU A 843 -55.65 27.67 -5.68
CA GLU A 843 -55.54 26.54 -6.60
C GLU A 843 -54.64 25.45 -5.98
N ILE A 844 -55.24 24.34 -5.59
CA ILE A 844 -54.53 23.22 -4.97
C ILE A 844 -53.93 22.34 -6.09
N PRO A 845 -52.63 22.01 -6.03
CA PRO A 845 -52.03 21.05 -6.96
C PRO A 845 -52.78 19.71 -6.95
N SER A 846 -52.85 19.05 -8.11
CA SER A 846 -53.62 17.80 -8.29
C SER A 846 -53.15 16.64 -7.40
N GLN A 847 -51.91 16.67 -6.90
CA GLN A 847 -51.30 15.61 -6.09
C GLN A 847 -50.57 16.20 -4.88
N VAL A 848 -51.27 16.34 -3.76
CA VAL A 848 -50.73 16.80 -2.47
C VAL A 848 -50.81 15.71 -1.41
N PRO A 849 -49.91 15.70 -0.40
CA PRO A 849 -49.99 14.74 0.70
C PRO A 849 -51.29 14.93 1.49
N PRO A 850 -51.77 13.91 2.23
CA PRO A 850 -52.89 14.04 3.15
C PRO A 850 -52.68 15.18 4.16
N MET A 851 -53.77 15.71 4.74
CA MET A 851 -53.65 16.74 5.78
C MET A 851 -52.93 16.18 7.00
N VAL A 852 -52.09 17.02 7.61
CA VAL A 852 -51.41 16.70 8.87
C VAL A 852 -52.38 16.99 10.01
N GLU A 853 -52.77 15.96 10.74
CA GLU A 853 -53.69 16.09 11.88
C GLU A 853 -52.94 16.44 13.17
N ALA A 854 -51.76 15.86 13.37
CA ALA A 854 -50.97 16.05 14.58
C ALA A 854 -49.49 15.81 14.36
N VAL A 855 -48.66 16.43 15.19
CA VAL A 855 -47.22 16.17 15.30
C VAL A 855 -46.98 15.32 16.55
N GLN A 856 -46.12 14.30 16.44
CA GLN A 856 -45.73 13.51 17.60
C GLN A 856 -45.05 14.41 18.65
N PRO A 857 -45.47 14.42 19.92
CA PRO A 857 -44.86 15.24 20.96
C PRO A 857 -43.35 15.00 21.08
N GLY A 858 -42.56 16.07 21.18
CA GLY A 858 -41.10 16.00 21.30
C GLY A 858 -40.36 15.57 20.02
N SER A 859 -41.07 15.34 18.90
CA SER A 859 -40.44 14.92 17.64
C SER A 859 -39.83 16.07 16.83
N MET A 860 -40.10 17.32 17.17
CA MET A 860 -39.65 18.46 16.38
C MET A 860 -38.21 18.87 16.70
N GLU A 861 -37.31 18.71 15.73
CA GLU A 861 -35.90 19.08 15.85
C GLU A 861 -35.42 19.86 14.63
N SER A 862 -34.29 20.57 14.75
CA SER A 862 -33.65 21.23 13.62
C SER A 862 -32.13 21.11 13.68
N PHE A 863 -31.47 20.93 12.55
CA PHE A 863 -30.00 20.84 12.47
C PHE A 863 -29.46 21.61 11.24
N PRO A 864 -28.23 22.17 11.33
CA PRO A 864 -27.61 22.86 10.21
C PRO A 864 -27.27 21.90 9.07
N LEU A 865 -27.54 22.33 7.84
CA LEU A 865 -27.22 21.57 6.62
C LEU A 865 -25.86 21.98 6.08
N ARG A 866 -25.02 21.00 5.79
CA ARG A 866 -23.64 21.22 5.34
C ARG A 866 -23.30 20.27 4.20
N PHE A 867 -22.41 20.73 3.33
CA PHE A 867 -21.67 19.88 2.42
C PHE A 867 -20.25 19.73 2.94
N ARG A 868 -19.77 18.49 3.07
CA ARG A 868 -18.37 18.15 3.35
C ARG A 868 -18.00 16.93 2.54
N HIS A 869 -16.81 16.91 1.96
CA HIS A 869 -16.29 15.77 1.23
C HIS A 869 -14.79 15.66 1.46
N ALA A 870 -14.32 14.47 1.83
CA ALA A 870 -12.91 14.20 2.00
C ALA A 870 -12.19 14.19 0.64
N ASP A 871 -10.95 14.68 0.62
CA ASP A 871 -10.15 14.74 -0.62
C ASP A 871 -9.76 13.35 -1.13
N THR A 872 -9.70 12.36 -0.23
CA THR A 872 -9.59 10.93 -0.51
C THR A 872 -10.31 10.16 0.60
N TYR A 873 -10.77 8.94 0.33
CA TYR A 873 -11.41 8.10 1.36
C TYR A 873 -10.43 7.17 2.07
N VAL A 874 -9.18 7.12 1.61
CA VAL A 874 -8.18 6.16 2.10
C VAL A 874 -6.82 6.81 2.28
N SER A 875 -6.04 6.25 3.18
CA SER A 875 -4.62 6.52 3.44
C SER A 875 -4.00 5.19 3.87
N PRO A 876 -2.66 5.00 3.86
CA PRO A 876 -2.08 3.75 4.35
C PRO A 876 -2.66 3.34 5.72
N ARG A 877 -3.29 2.17 5.75
CA ARG A 877 -3.98 1.56 6.91
C ARG A 877 -5.18 2.34 7.48
N VAL A 878 -5.70 3.34 6.77
CA VAL A 878 -6.91 4.06 7.18
C VAL A 878 -7.93 4.12 6.04
N ALA A 879 -9.20 3.82 6.34
CA ALA A 879 -10.32 4.03 5.43
C ALA A 879 -11.43 4.84 6.11
N LEU A 880 -12.13 5.68 5.36
CA LEU A 880 -13.24 6.51 5.84
C LEU A 880 -14.52 6.06 5.15
N VAL A 881 -15.62 5.92 5.88
CA VAL A 881 -16.94 5.56 5.36
C VAL A 881 -18.03 6.49 5.88
N GLY A 882 -19.09 6.70 5.10
CA GLY A 882 -20.24 7.51 5.50
C GLY A 882 -19.85 8.95 5.90
N ASP A 883 -20.45 9.48 6.97
CA ASP A 883 -20.26 10.87 7.41
C ASP A 883 -18.80 11.22 7.79
N ALA A 884 -17.92 10.24 8.00
CA ALA A 884 -16.49 10.48 8.16
C ALA A 884 -15.80 10.83 6.84
N ALA A 885 -16.31 10.33 5.71
CA ALA A 885 -15.82 10.56 4.36
C ALA A 885 -16.58 11.68 3.63
N HIS A 886 -17.91 11.75 3.77
CA HIS A 886 -18.74 12.73 3.09
C HIS A 886 -20.02 13.05 3.90
N THR A 887 -20.37 14.33 3.97
CA THR A 887 -21.64 14.81 4.51
C THR A 887 -22.35 15.56 3.39
N ILE A 888 -23.51 15.05 2.97
CA ILE A 888 -24.26 15.58 1.84
C ILE A 888 -25.61 16.11 2.31
N HIS A 889 -26.14 17.12 1.62
CA HIS A 889 -27.48 17.63 1.89
C HIS A 889 -28.50 16.48 1.84
N PRO A 890 -29.49 16.41 2.75
CA PRO A 890 -30.50 15.34 2.79
C PRO A 890 -31.47 15.32 1.59
N LEU A 891 -31.17 16.07 0.52
CA LEU A 891 -31.92 16.06 -0.73
C LEU A 891 -31.91 14.63 -1.29
N ALA A 892 -33.09 14.17 -1.74
CA ALA A 892 -33.30 12.81 -2.28
C ALA A 892 -32.98 11.64 -1.31
N GLY A 893 -32.76 11.89 -0.01
CA GLY A 893 -32.59 10.83 0.99
C GLY A 893 -31.34 9.96 0.82
N GLN A 894 -30.31 10.43 0.10
CA GLN A 894 -29.19 9.58 -0.32
C GLN A 894 -28.09 9.38 0.74
N GLY A 895 -28.01 10.22 1.78
CA GLY A 895 -26.88 10.22 2.72
C GLY A 895 -26.55 8.84 3.32
N LEU A 896 -27.53 8.16 3.93
CA LEU A 896 -27.31 6.83 4.50
C LEU A 896 -27.04 5.77 3.41
N ASN A 897 -27.69 5.87 2.25
CA ASN A 897 -27.48 4.92 1.15
C ASN A 897 -26.05 4.95 0.63
N LEU A 898 -25.46 6.14 0.50
CA LEU A 898 -24.06 6.31 0.10
C LEU A 898 -23.11 5.69 1.14
N GLY A 899 -23.38 5.90 2.44
CA GLY A 899 -22.61 5.26 3.51
C GLY A 899 -22.73 3.74 3.53
N LEU A 900 -23.91 3.18 3.27
CA LEU A 900 -24.10 1.73 3.13
C LEU A 900 -23.40 1.17 1.88
N GLY A 901 -23.38 1.93 0.79
CA GLY A 901 -22.58 1.62 -0.40
C GLY A 901 -21.09 1.60 -0.11
N ASP A 902 -20.61 2.52 0.73
CA ASP A 902 -19.22 2.55 1.17
C ASP A 902 -18.86 1.32 2.00
N ALA A 903 -19.70 0.97 2.97
CA ALA A 903 -19.53 -0.23 3.80
C ALA A 903 -19.46 -1.50 2.93
N ARG A 904 -20.32 -1.61 1.91
CA ARG A 904 -20.32 -2.74 0.97
C ARG A 904 -19.05 -2.82 0.14
N SER A 905 -18.64 -1.72 -0.47
CA SER A 905 -17.45 -1.67 -1.34
C SER A 905 -16.17 -1.89 -0.53
N LEU A 906 -16.06 -1.31 0.67
CA LEU A 906 -14.92 -1.55 1.55
C LEU A 906 -14.86 -3.01 2.03
N ALA A 907 -15.98 -3.60 2.45
CA ALA A 907 -16.02 -5.02 2.83
C ALA A 907 -15.59 -5.94 1.68
N SER A 908 -16.04 -5.64 0.45
CA SER A 908 -15.66 -6.38 -0.76
C SER A 908 -14.18 -6.20 -1.12
N THR A 909 -13.64 -5.00 -0.91
CA THR A 909 -12.23 -4.68 -1.10
C THR A 909 -11.33 -5.45 -0.12
N ILE A 910 -11.73 -5.52 1.15
CA ILE A 910 -11.03 -6.31 2.18
C ILE A 910 -11.08 -7.80 1.83
N ALA A 911 -12.25 -8.32 1.44
CA ALA A 911 -12.41 -9.71 1.01
C ALA A 911 -11.50 -10.04 -0.18
N TYR A 912 -11.48 -9.18 -1.20
CA TYR A 912 -10.60 -9.32 -2.36
C TYR A 912 -9.12 -9.36 -1.94
N GLY A 913 -8.70 -8.45 -1.05
CA GLY A 913 -7.32 -8.42 -0.57
C GLY A 913 -6.89 -9.72 0.13
N LEU A 914 -7.75 -10.26 0.99
CA LEU A 914 -7.47 -11.54 1.66
C LEU A 914 -7.41 -12.72 0.68
N GLU A 915 -8.32 -12.80 -0.28
CA GLU A 915 -8.35 -13.86 -1.29
C GLU A 915 -7.10 -13.87 -2.18
N HIS A 916 -6.47 -12.71 -2.39
CA HIS A 916 -5.27 -12.55 -3.21
C HIS A 916 -3.98 -12.44 -2.37
N GLY A 917 -4.07 -12.59 -1.05
CA GLY A 917 -2.92 -12.54 -0.14
C GLY A 917 -2.27 -11.16 0.00
N THR A 918 -3.00 -10.08 -0.30
CA THR A 918 -2.51 -8.70 -0.11
C THR A 918 -2.74 -8.24 1.33
N ASP A 919 -2.03 -7.19 1.75
CA ASP A 919 -2.31 -6.56 3.04
C ASP A 919 -3.57 -5.67 2.94
N ILE A 920 -4.57 -5.93 3.79
CA ILE A 920 -5.84 -5.19 3.83
C ILE A 920 -5.67 -3.72 4.24
N GLY A 921 -4.55 -3.39 4.90
CA GLY A 921 -4.18 -2.01 5.23
C GLY A 921 -3.28 -1.35 4.18
N ASP A 922 -2.87 -2.07 3.13
CA ASP A 922 -2.02 -1.49 2.08
C ASP A 922 -2.82 -0.56 1.17
N ILE A 923 -2.19 0.54 0.75
CA ILE A 923 -2.85 1.56 -0.07
C ILE A 923 -3.29 1.00 -1.43
N LEU A 924 -2.54 0.06 -2.03
CA LEU A 924 -2.91 -0.54 -3.31
C LEU A 924 -4.16 -1.42 -3.20
N THR A 925 -4.37 -2.06 -2.05
CA THR A 925 -5.61 -2.77 -1.77
C THR A 925 -6.77 -1.78 -1.60
N LEU A 926 -6.57 -0.74 -0.79
CA LEU A 926 -7.60 0.25 -0.43
C LEU A 926 -8.00 1.17 -1.59
N GLU A 927 -7.12 1.41 -2.56
CA GLU A 927 -7.42 2.22 -3.75
C GLU A 927 -8.60 1.67 -4.57
N ARG A 928 -8.89 0.37 -4.49
CA ARG A 928 -10.09 -0.20 -5.11
C ARG A 928 -11.37 0.41 -4.52
N TYR A 929 -11.45 0.54 -3.21
CA TYR A 929 -12.58 1.18 -2.53
C TYR A 929 -12.65 2.67 -2.87
N ASN A 930 -11.51 3.36 -2.84
CA ASN A 930 -11.43 4.79 -3.14
C ASN A 930 -11.87 5.09 -4.59
N SER A 931 -11.33 4.37 -5.57
CA SER A 931 -11.67 4.53 -6.99
C SER A 931 -13.15 4.23 -7.29
N GLU A 932 -13.76 3.26 -6.60
CA GLU A 932 -15.17 2.93 -6.76
C GLU A 932 -16.09 3.98 -6.14
N ARG A 933 -15.76 4.48 -4.93
CA ARG A 933 -16.72 5.23 -4.10
C ARG A 933 -16.52 6.72 -4.11
N TRP A 934 -15.28 7.21 -4.18
CA TRP A 934 -14.99 8.64 -4.09
C TRP A 934 -15.68 9.42 -5.21
N ALA A 935 -15.49 9.01 -6.47
CA ALA A 935 -16.07 9.68 -7.62
C ALA A 935 -17.61 9.55 -7.66
N ALA A 936 -18.13 8.38 -7.27
CA ALA A 936 -19.57 8.13 -7.21
C ALA A 936 -20.26 9.05 -6.18
N ASN A 937 -19.70 9.16 -4.98
CA ASN A 937 -20.24 10.01 -3.91
C ASN A 937 -20.04 11.50 -4.21
N ALA A 938 -18.90 11.89 -4.76
CA ALA A 938 -18.66 13.27 -5.22
C ALA A 938 -19.68 13.70 -6.29
N LYS A 939 -20.01 12.79 -7.23
CA LYS A 939 -21.02 13.02 -8.26
C LYS A 939 -22.40 13.24 -7.66
N VAL A 940 -22.84 12.36 -6.74
CA VAL A 940 -24.15 12.51 -6.08
C VAL A 940 -24.18 13.77 -5.22
N GLY A 941 -23.11 14.06 -4.49
CA GLY A 941 -22.93 15.29 -3.72
C GLY A 941 -23.03 16.55 -4.58
N GLY A 942 -22.35 16.57 -5.73
CA GLY A 942 -22.39 17.66 -6.71
C GLY A 942 -23.77 17.86 -7.32
N VAL A 943 -24.50 16.78 -7.62
CA VAL A 943 -25.90 16.85 -8.07
C VAL A 943 -26.78 17.44 -6.98
N CYS A 944 -26.66 16.99 -5.73
CA CYS A 944 -27.43 17.54 -4.60
C CYS A 944 -27.13 19.03 -4.38
N ASP A 945 -25.87 19.44 -4.52
CA ASP A 945 -25.45 20.83 -4.41
C ASP A 945 -25.99 21.71 -5.54
N LEU A 946 -25.91 21.22 -6.79
CA LEU A 946 -26.46 21.90 -7.96
C LEU A 946 -27.98 22.08 -7.80
N LEU A 947 -28.69 21.02 -7.41
CA LEU A 947 -30.13 21.09 -7.13
C LEU A 947 -30.39 22.13 -6.04
N HIS A 948 -29.70 22.06 -4.90
CA HIS A 948 -29.85 23.04 -3.83
C HIS A 948 -29.68 24.49 -4.34
N LYS A 949 -28.64 24.78 -5.14
CA LYS A 949 -28.38 26.12 -5.68
C LYS A 949 -29.44 26.56 -6.67
N VAL A 950 -29.80 25.73 -7.65
CA VAL A 950 -30.79 26.04 -8.69
C VAL A 950 -32.18 26.27 -8.07
N TYR A 951 -32.57 25.43 -7.13
CA TYR A 951 -33.89 25.50 -6.49
C TYR A 951 -34.03 26.60 -5.43
N ASN A 952 -32.94 27.26 -5.03
CA ASN A 952 -32.97 28.38 -4.09
C ASN A 952 -32.79 29.76 -4.76
N VAL A 953 -32.79 29.84 -6.10
CA VAL A 953 -32.84 31.12 -6.80
C VAL A 953 -34.28 31.66 -6.81
N GLU A 954 -34.47 32.86 -6.23
CA GLU A 954 -35.79 33.49 -6.03
C GLU A 954 -36.38 34.12 -7.31
N SER A 955 -35.53 34.62 -8.23
CA SER A 955 -36.00 35.29 -9.47
C SER A 955 -34.92 35.37 -10.56
N GLY A 956 -35.32 35.71 -11.79
CA GLY A 956 -34.41 35.94 -12.93
C GLY A 956 -34.31 34.78 -13.94
N PRO A 957 -33.39 34.85 -14.94
CA PRO A 957 -33.29 33.87 -16.03
C PRO A 957 -33.08 32.43 -15.57
N ILE A 958 -32.42 32.23 -14.42
CA ILE A 958 -32.18 30.93 -13.82
C ILE A 958 -33.47 30.33 -13.23
N ALA A 959 -34.35 31.14 -12.66
CA ALA A 959 -35.66 30.70 -12.15
C ALA A 959 -36.61 30.29 -13.29
N TRP A 960 -36.52 30.96 -14.44
CA TRP A 960 -37.24 30.58 -15.66
C TRP A 960 -36.67 29.29 -16.29
N ALA A 961 -35.34 29.18 -16.41
CA ALA A 961 -34.67 27.98 -16.89
C ALA A 961 -34.91 26.75 -15.99
N ARG A 962 -35.10 26.94 -14.68
CA ARG A 962 -35.47 25.88 -13.73
C ARG A 962 -36.84 25.26 -14.02
N GLY A 963 -37.84 26.09 -14.29
CA GLY A 963 -39.20 25.62 -14.65
C GLY A 963 -39.20 24.83 -15.95
N LEU A 964 -38.52 25.33 -16.98
CA LEU A 964 -38.32 24.61 -18.24
C LEU A 964 -37.48 23.32 -18.04
N GLY A 965 -36.51 23.33 -17.15
CA GLY A 965 -35.66 22.18 -16.83
C GLY A 965 -36.45 21.04 -16.19
N LEU A 966 -37.34 21.32 -15.23
CA LEU A 966 -38.22 20.33 -14.61
C LEU A 966 -39.19 19.70 -15.63
N GLU A 967 -39.83 20.52 -16.46
CA GLU A 967 -40.73 20.05 -17.53
C GLU A 967 -39.98 19.25 -18.60
N SER A 968 -38.77 19.68 -18.97
CA SER A 968 -37.93 18.99 -19.95
C SER A 968 -37.39 17.65 -19.42
N ILE A 969 -37.01 17.58 -18.14
CA ILE A 969 -36.55 16.34 -17.48
C ILE A 969 -37.72 15.36 -17.32
N GLY A 970 -38.93 15.84 -17.00
CA GLY A 970 -40.14 15.03 -16.95
C GLY A 970 -40.56 14.47 -18.31
N GLY A 971 -40.28 15.19 -19.40
CA GLY A 971 -40.62 14.81 -20.78
C GLY A 971 -39.58 13.95 -21.52
N MET A 972 -38.34 13.82 -21.00
CA MET A 972 -37.27 13.04 -21.63
C MET A 972 -37.08 11.66 -20.96
N PRO A 973 -37.38 10.55 -21.66
CA PRO A 973 -37.31 9.20 -21.08
C PRO A 973 -35.93 8.80 -20.54
N TRP A 974 -34.86 9.21 -21.22
CA TRP A 974 -33.48 8.80 -20.89
C TRP A 974 -32.91 9.51 -19.64
N THR A 975 -33.25 10.78 -19.40
CA THR A 975 -32.87 11.49 -18.17
C THR A 975 -33.64 10.99 -16.96
N LYS A 976 -34.93 10.66 -17.16
CA LYS A 976 -35.79 10.05 -16.15
C LYS A 976 -35.27 8.66 -15.77
N GLU A 977 -34.94 7.83 -16.74
CA GLU A 977 -34.35 6.50 -16.53
C GLU A 977 -32.98 6.57 -15.82
N TRP A 978 -32.14 7.56 -16.13
CA TRP A 978 -30.86 7.77 -15.45
C TRP A 978 -31.03 8.19 -13.98
N LEU A 979 -31.93 9.14 -13.69
CA LEU A 979 -32.28 9.54 -12.32
C LEU A 979 -32.87 8.36 -11.53
N MET A 980 -33.66 7.51 -12.19
CA MET A 980 -34.26 6.33 -11.61
C MET A 980 -33.23 5.24 -11.28
N LYS A 981 -32.22 5.02 -12.14
CA LYS A 981 -31.10 4.10 -11.82
C LYS A 981 -30.31 4.57 -10.60
N GLN A 982 -30.03 5.87 -10.52
CA GLN A 982 -29.36 6.45 -9.35
C GLN A 982 -30.22 6.37 -8.08
N ALA A 983 -31.55 6.53 -8.19
CA ALA A 983 -32.48 6.32 -7.08
C ALA A 983 -32.61 4.84 -6.66
N GLU A 984 -32.43 3.88 -7.57
CA GLU A 984 -32.33 2.44 -7.26
C GLU A 984 -31.01 2.07 -6.54
N GLY A 985 -30.03 2.99 -6.51
CA GLY A 985 -28.67 2.75 -6.03
C GLY A 985 -27.81 1.96 -7.04
N ARG A 986 -28.07 2.13 -8.34
CA ARG A 986 -27.40 1.46 -9.47
C ARG A 986 -26.62 2.41 -10.38
#